data_AF-A0A0F8U4Q8-F1
#
_entry.id   AF-A0A0F8U4Q8-F1
#
_cell.length_a   1.000
_cell.length_b   1.000
_cell.length_c   1.000
_cell.angle_alpha   90.00
_cell.angle_beta   90.00
_cell.angle_gamma   90.00
#
_symmetry.space_group_name_H-M   'P 1'
#
loop_
_entity.id
_entity.type
_entity.pdbx_description
1 polymer ?
#
loop_
_entity_poly.entity_id
_entity_poly.type
_entity_poly.pdbx_seq_one_letter_code
_entity_poly.pdbx_strand_id
1 'polypeptide(L)'
;MSIKRALSKIKPKIEESPIHSFSPTRRGSNSSPASPRRSILGNFLRDREYVSSSEDVSDDSASAGSAMSKNQQKRLARQQRKTERSRLSEDHHSSESELHRREEVAKAVREETPEMRARYGDLPLVQSASRSREPRTNFDDISAAHVGQTVLFTARLHIVRRMSAKLVFLVFRQQLSTFQGVLHEVPGIKSVAMVQWAEHLRLGSIVRVRGTIQAPAVPVLGCTVHDVELSIDEVHLVVRREDPVPFSVYEAELRTPEEDLVEGRLSHIPDRTRLNNRLVDLRTPTSQSIFRIQSAIGNLFRTALDERAFIEIHTPKLQGTATESGASVFEVNYFGRDAFLAQSPQLAKQMAIAADFGRVYEIGAVFRAENSNTHRHLTEYTGLDIEMAIEEHYHEMLDVLDAVIKNILKGIYTRFRREVEVIKHQFPSEDLVWLEETPIIRFSDGIKLLNESGSGTRDEIRLGELVKAKYGTDYYILDKFPVGARPFYAMPDPEDARLTNSFDIFIRGQEIVSGGQRIHDPHLLEENMRRVGINPDSMEEYMEGFRWGHAGAGVGLERLLMLILKLGNIRLASMFHRDPKSFPAKPPVMQLRHPESSTLEPSWIRDKTGPVAPSVSELQPLEHLVANYGDATSTSFYDERFKIWRDMGTGAAIAYVPSTSNYVIIPGNPLCDARQYTRIITQFLQWLRRETKYKPVWILCSPEVETILGEKLGWRSLSCIAEERVDPSRNQAAMDGELARKIRRTETEGVKLVAANQGEMVPDSIREAIDKRIEDWKQNRKGTQVHLSEIHPWRDSEHRWYFYAVDKEGTICAFVTLCTISPTHGMQVKHTFDFPGSPNGVIESLITHAIQTASRSGVKTLTFGAGATSTLTPGHNLHGTKVKMLQHTYDALAKQFHLVRKSEFRAKLGAQDEPLFISYPRMVSGPGNHVAFQARYYNTV
;
A
#
# COMPACT_ATOMS: atom_id res chain seq x y z
N MET A 1 -17.48 -36.67 39.51
CA MET A 1 -17.56 -36.37 40.96
C MET A 1 -17.47 -34.85 41.11
N SER A 2 -18.57 -34.08 41.05
CA SER A 2 -19.68 -33.87 42.00
C SER A 2 -19.35 -32.89 43.14
N ILE A 3 -20.36 -32.04 43.45
CA ILE A 3 -20.57 -31.22 44.67
C ILE A 3 -19.84 -29.86 44.65
N LYS A 4 -20.42 -28.66 44.60
CA LYS A 4 -21.76 -28.08 44.91
C LYS A 4 -22.35 -28.42 46.29
N ARG A 5 -22.03 -27.59 47.30
CA ARG A 5 -22.81 -27.12 48.50
C ARG A 5 -21.79 -26.66 49.57
N ALA A 6 -21.93 -25.60 50.37
CA ALA A 6 -23.11 -24.98 50.98
C ALA A 6 -22.82 -23.57 51.55
N LEU A 7 -23.84 -22.70 51.54
CA LEU A 7 -24.32 -21.80 52.63
C LEU A 7 -23.32 -20.87 53.36
N SER A 8 -23.38 -19.54 53.15
CA SER A 8 -24.18 -18.53 53.89
C SER A 8 -23.88 -18.42 55.41
N LYS A 9 -23.41 -17.25 55.90
CA LYS A 9 -23.96 -16.46 57.04
C LYS A 9 -22.97 -15.42 57.65
N ILE A 10 -23.51 -14.20 57.89
CA ILE A 10 -23.23 -13.23 58.99
C ILE A 10 -22.27 -12.01 58.76
N LYS A 11 -22.91 -10.81 58.65
CA LYS A 11 -22.72 -9.45 59.29
C LYS A 11 -21.30 -8.82 59.47
N PRO A 12 -21.14 -7.47 59.38
CA PRO A 12 -21.57 -6.46 60.39
C PRO A 12 -22.26 -5.22 59.76
N LYS A 13 -23.33 -4.65 60.35
CA LYS A 13 -23.49 -3.75 61.53
C LYS A 13 -23.14 -2.27 61.23
N ILE A 14 -24.19 -1.45 61.25
CA ILE A 14 -24.26 0.01 61.13
C ILE A 14 -24.35 0.60 62.54
N GLU A 15 -23.69 1.74 62.77
CA GLU A 15 -23.97 2.78 63.78
C GLU A 15 -23.65 4.13 63.10
N GLU A 16 -24.32 5.25 63.26
CA GLU A 16 -25.59 5.64 63.90
C GLU A 16 -25.93 7.07 63.36
N SER A 17 -27.22 7.34 63.18
CA SER A 17 -27.85 8.65 62.87
C SER A 17 -27.84 9.57 64.12
N PRO A 18 -28.24 10.89 64.10
CA PRO A 18 -29.66 11.29 63.94
C PRO A 18 -29.95 12.66 63.25
N ILE A 19 -30.98 12.77 62.40
CA ILE A 19 -32.36 13.30 62.63
C ILE A 19 -32.54 14.82 62.34
N HIS A 20 -33.43 15.15 61.38
CA HIS A 20 -34.64 15.99 61.52
C HIS A 20 -35.20 16.34 60.12
N SER A 21 -36.26 15.66 59.65
CA SER A 21 -37.70 15.98 59.79
C SER A 21 -38.21 17.05 58.83
N PHE A 22 -39.11 16.66 57.92
CA PHE A 22 -40.45 17.21 57.65
C PHE A 22 -40.87 17.07 56.18
N SER A 23 -42.01 16.43 55.97
CA SER A 23 -42.94 16.66 54.86
C SER A 23 -44.25 17.13 55.52
N PRO A 24 -45.08 18.00 54.91
CA PRO A 24 -46.09 17.46 54.00
C PRO A 24 -46.63 18.40 52.87
N THR A 25 -47.24 17.74 51.88
CA THR A 25 -48.50 18.09 51.17
C THR A 25 -48.60 19.23 50.12
N ARG A 26 -48.78 18.75 48.87
CA ARG A 26 -49.95 18.89 47.95
C ARG A 26 -50.23 20.18 47.17
N ARG A 27 -50.25 19.92 45.84
CA ARG A 27 -51.20 20.29 44.76
C ARG A 27 -50.96 21.60 44.00
N GLY A 28 -50.72 21.44 42.69
CA GLY A 28 -50.93 22.47 41.69
C GLY A 28 -50.26 22.13 40.36
N SER A 29 -51.06 21.54 39.46
CA SER A 29 -50.89 21.47 38.00
C SER A 29 -49.83 22.39 37.36
N ASN A 30 -48.95 21.81 36.54
CA ASN A 30 -48.79 22.22 35.15
C ASN A 30 -47.89 21.22 34.39
N SER A 31 -48.47 20.61 33.36
CA SER A 31 -47.72 19.98 32.28
C SER A 31 -46.86 21.04 31.59
N SER A 32 -45.56 20.80 31.51
CA SER A 32 -44.68 21.45 30.56
C SER A 32 -43.68 20.44 29.99
N PRO A 33 -43.28 20.62 28.73
CA PRO A 33 -43.02 19.53 27.81
C PRO A 33 -41.53 19.15 27.80
N ALA A 34 -41.26 17.86 27.69
CA ALA A 34 -39.92 17.36 27.38
C ALA A 34 -39.49 17.88 26.00
N SER A 35 -38.39 18.64 25.99
CA SER A 35 -37.80 19.28 24.81
C SER A 35 -37.22 18.26 23.81
N PRO A 36 -37.33 18.49 22.50
CA PRO A 36 -36.84 17.59 21.46
C PRO A 36 -35.36 17.87 21.15
N ARG A 37 -34.45 16.96 21.54
CA ARG A 37 -33.03 16.97 21.11
C ARG A 37 -32.59 15.66 20.45
N ARG A 38 -33.51 14.96 19.78
CA ARG A 38 -33.20 13.77 18.97
C ARG A 38 -34.05 13.72 17.70
N SER A 39 -33.80 14.60 16.73
CA SER A 39 -34.31 14.36 15.36
C SER A 39 -33.56 15.09 14.23
N ILE A 40 -32.24 15.27 14.32
CA ILE A 40 -31.45 15.82 13.19
C ILE A 40 -30.32 14.89 12.73
N LEU A 41 -29.89 13.92 13.55
CA LEU A 41 -28.88 12.91 13.18
C LEU A 41 -29.44 11.70 12.39
N GLY A 42 -30.75 11.49 12.39
CA GLY A 42 -31.39 10.29 11.82
C GLY A 42 -31.43 10.24 10.29
N ASN A 43 -31.23 11.36 9.59
CA ASN A 43 -31.29 11.41 8.13
C ASN A 43 -29.92 11.31 7.44
N PHE A 44 -28.82 11.20 8.20
CA PHE A 44 -27.46 11.13 7.65
C PHE A 44 -27.01 9.69 7.30
N LEU A 45 -27.75 8.67 7.73
CA LEU A 45 -27.36 7.26 7.64
C LEU A 45 -28.19 6.41 6.69
N ARG A 46 -29.02 7.02 5.83
CA ARG A 46 -29.91 6.23 4.93
C ARG A 46 -29.43 6.00 3.51
N ASP A 47 -28.42 6.73 3.03
CA ASP A 47 -27.89 6.52 1.69
C ASP A 47 -26.36 6.41 1.70
N ARG A 48 -25.89 5.18 1.94
CA ARG A 48 -24.67 4.56 1.39
C ARG A 48 -24.36 3.30 2.19
N GLU A 49 -24.75 2.15 1.66
CA GLU A 49 -24.19 0.86 2.07
C GLU A 49 -22.71 0.82 1.63
N TYR A 50 -21.79 1.05 2.57
CA TYR A 50 -20.44 0.53 2.47
C TYR A 50 -20.30 -0.63 3.45
N VAL A 51 -19.93 -1.78 2.88
CA VAL A 51 -19.55 -3.00 3.57
C VAL A 51 -18.26 -2.71 4.33
N SER A 52 -18.38 -2.49 5.64
CA SER A 52 -17.23 -2.53 6.55
C SER A 52 -16.85 -3.99 6.76
N SER A 53 -15.70 -4.38 6.21
CA SER A 53 -14.97 -5.59 6.54
C SER A 53 -14.01 -5.25 7.68
N SER A 54 -14.42 -5.51 8.91
CA SER A 54 -13.52 -5.64 10.06
C SER A 54 -13.94 -6.90 10.82
N GLU A 55 -13.18 -7.97 10.63
CA GLU A 55 -13.09 -9.05 11.61
C GLU A 55 -11.77 -8.84 12.33
N ASP A 56 -11.82 -8.22 13.50
CA ASP A 56 -10.81 -8.44 14.52
C ASP A 56 -11.34 -9.51 15.48
N VAL A 57 -10.52 -10.55 15.61
CA VAL A 57 -10.76 -11.75 16.39
C VAL A 57 -10.60 -11.40 17.87
N SER A 58 -11.71 -11.42 18.60
CA SER A 58 -11.68 -11.67 20.05
C SER A 58 -12.32 -13.03 20.31
N ASP A 59 -11.49 -13.90 20.88
CA ASP A 59 -11.82 -15.24 21.33
C ASP A 59 -12.40 -15.13 22.74
N ASP A 60 -13.67 -15.51 22.93
CA ASP A 60 -14.13 -16.06 24.20
C ASP A 60 -15.39 -16.94 24.03
N SER A 61 -15.12 -18.23 23.90
CA SER A 61 -15.85 -19.45 24.29
C SER A 61 -17.39 -19.50 24.52
N ALA A 62 -18.00 -20.42 23.75
CA ALA A 62 -18.99 -21.45 24.13
C ALA A 62 -20.44 -21.10 24.57
N SER A 63 -21.43 -21.43 23.73
CA SER A 63 -22.38 -22.54 23.97
C SER A 63 -23.21 -22.90 22.73
N ALA A 64 -23.43 -24.20 22.53
CA ALA A 64 -24.14 -24.78 21.41
C ALA A 64 -25.66 -24.85 21.66
N GLY A 65 -26.44 -24.62 20.60
CA GLY A 65 -27.72 -25.31 20.37
C GLY A 65 -29.02 -24.57 20.67
N SER A 66 -29.63 -23.96 19.64
CA SER A 66 -31.06 -24.18 19.35
C SER A 66 -31.36 -23.87 17.87
N ALA A 67 -32.01 -24.80 17.18
CA ALA A 67 -32.46 -24.60 15.80
C ALA A 67 -33.71 -23.72 15.76
N MET A 68 -33.72 -22.68 14.93
CA MET A 68 -34.85 -21.74 14.83
C MET A 68 -36.15 -22.40 14.36
N SER A 69 -37.26 -21.98 14.95
CA SER A 69 -38.62 -22.48 14.67
C SER A 69 -39.13 -22.10 13.27
N LYS A 70 -39.91 -22.99 12.62
CA LYS A 70 -40.56 -22.80 11.29
C LYS A 70 -41.39 -21.50 11.19
N ASN A 71 -41.97 -21.02 12.30
CA ASN A 71 -42.70 -19.75 12.31
C ASN A 71 -41.77 -18.53 12.26
N GLN A 72 -40.57 -18.64 12.82
CA GLN A 72 -39.54 -17.59 12.80
C GLN A 72 -38.95 -17.46 11.38
N GLN A 73 -38.75 -18.59 10.68
CA GLN A 73 -38.36 -18.63 9.26
C GLN A 73 -39.41 -18.01 8.35
N LYS A 74 -40.71 -18.31 8.55
CA LYS A 74 -41.79 -17.67 7.77
C LYS A 74 -41.89 -16.16 8.02
N ARG A 75 -41.62 -15.70 9.24
CA ARG A 75 -41.63 -14.26 9.57
C ARG A 75 -40.46 -13.53 8.90
N LEU A 76 -39.26 -14.11 8.92
CA LEU A 76 -38.08 -13.60 8.22
C LEU A 76 -38.26 -13.56 6.71
N ALA A 77 -38.82 -14.62 6.10
CA ALA A 77 -39.09 -14.65 4.65
C ALA A 77 -40.15 -13.61 4.22
N ARG A 78 -41.16 -13.37 5.05
CA ARG A 78 -42.19 -12.34 4.80
C ARG A 78 -41.63 -10.93 4.99
N GLN A 79 -40.68 -10.75 5.91
CA GLN A 79 -39.97 -9.50 6.13
C GLN A 79 -39.01 -9.22 4.95
N GLN A 80 -38.24 -10.20 4.50
CA GLN A 80 -37.37 -10.11 3.31
C GLN A 80 -38.15 -9.76 2.04
N ARG A 81 -39.29 -10.43 1.76
CA ARG A 81 -40.15 -10.08 0.62
C ARG A 81 -40.73 -8.66 0.71
N LYS A 82 -40.96 -8.14 1.91
CA LYS A 82 -41.45 -6.76 2.10
C LYS A 82 -40.32 -5.75 1.87
N THR A 83 -39.09 -6.06 2.29
CA THR A 83 -37.90 -5.24 2.03
C THR A 83 -37.49 -5.25 0.56
N GLU A 84 -37.60 -6.40 -0.12
CA GLU A 84 -37.27 -6.54 -1.54
C GLU A 84 -38.28 -5.82 -2.44
N ARG A 85 -39.58 -5.85 -2.08
CA ARG A 85 -40.63 -5.08 -2.78
C ARG A 85 -40.55 -3.57 -2.49
N SER A 86 -40.02 -3.17 -1.33
CA SER A 86 -39.68 -1.78 -1.01
C SER A 86 -38.52 -1.29 -1.86
N ARG A 87 -37.44 -2.08 -1.96
CA ARG A 87 -36.26 -1.76 -2.79
C ARG A 87 -36.60 -1.64 -4.27
N LEU A 88 -37.37 -2.57 -4.83
CA LEU A 88 -37.82 -2.49 -6.23
C LEU A 88 -38.75 -1.30 -6.51
N SER A 89 -39.51 -0.83 -5.51
CA SER A 89 -40.33 0.38 -5.60
C SER A 89 -39.51 1.66 -5.45
N GLU A 90 -38.47 1.65 -4.62
CA GLU A 90 -37.50 2.74 -4.47
C GLU A 90 -36.63 2.91 -5.72
N ASP A 91 -36.18 1.80 -6.34
CA ASP A 91 -35.40 1.79 -7.58
C ASP A 91 -36.23 2.29 -8.78
N HIS A 92 -37.52 1.93 -8.87
CA HIS A 92 -38.39 2.44 -9.94
C HIS A 92 -38.68 3.94 -9.77
N HIS A 93 -38.96 4.41 -8.55
CA HIS A 93 -39.16 5.83 -8.28
C HIS A 93 -37.88 6.66 -8.46
N SER A 94 -36.69 6.11 -8.17
CA SER A 94 -35.43 6.81 -8.42
C SER A 94 -35.16 6.97 -9.92
N SER A 95 -35.53 5.98 -10.75
CA SER A 95 -35.30 6.00 -12.20
C SER A 95 -36.15 7.05 -12.93
N GLU A 96 -37.44 7.21 -12.59
CA GLU A 96 -38.32 8.25 -13.15
C GLU A 96 -37.92 9.65 -12.67
N SER A 97 -37.54 9.79 -11.40
CA SER A 97 -37.08 11.06 -10.83
C SER A 97 -35.77 11.54 -11.47
N GLU A 98 -34.82 10.63 -11.76
CA GLU A 98 -33.59 10.99 -12.49
C GLU A 98 -33.86 11.40 -13.94
N LEU A 99 -34.83 10.76 -14.60
CA LEU A 99 -35.22 11.09 -15.98
C LEU A 99 -35.82 12.49 -16.07
N HIS A 100 -36.79 12.80 -15.22
CA HIS A 100 -37.39 14.13 -15.13
C HIS A 100 -36.34 15.21 -14.80
N ARG A 101 -35.40 14.89 -13.90
CA ARG A 101 -34.30 15.79 -13.57
C ARG A 101 -33.36 16.02 -14.76
N ARG A 102 -33.04 14.98 -15.54
CA ARG A 102 -32.25 15.13 -16.78
C ARG A 102 -32.95 16.01 -17.81
N GLU A 103 -34.27 15.87 -17.95
CA GLU A 103 -35.07 16.70 -18.85
C GLU A 103 -35.10 18.17 -18.40
N GLU A 104 -35.28 18.43 -17.10
CA GLU A 104 -35.21 19.79 -16.54
C GLU A 104 -33.84 20.43 -16.77
N VAL A 105 -32.75 19.68 -16.60
CA VAL A 105 -31.40 20.19 -16.87
C VAL A 105 -31.20 20.44 -18.37
N ALA A 106 -31.61 19.52 -19.23
CA ALA A 106 -31.50 19.69 -20.67
C ALA A 106 -32.31 20.90 -21.16
N LYS A 107 -33.48 21.15 -20.56
CA LYS A 107 -34.28 22.35 -20.80
C LYS A 107 -33.57 23.61 -20.30
N ALA A 108 -33.07 23.60 -19.07
CA ALA A 108 -32.33 24.74 -18.51
C ALA A 108 -31.09 25.09 -19.33
N VAL A 109 -30.35 24.11 -19.86
CA VAL A 109 -29.21 24.33 -20.77
C VAL A 109 -29.64 24.96 -22.10
N ARG A 110 -30.84 24.63 -22.61
CA ARG A 110 -31.38 25.24 -23.84
C ARG A 110 -31.86 26.68 -23.61
N GLU A 111 -32.32 26.99 -22.40
CA GLU A 111 -32.87 28.29 -22.02
C GLU A 111 -31.80 29.25 -21.44
N GLU A 112 -30.55 28.82 -21.30
CA GLU A 112 -29.44 29.64 -20.82
C GLU A 112 -29.05 30.75 -21.80
N THR A 113 -28.93 31.98 -21.29
CA THR A 113 -28.30 33.07 -22.06
C THR A 113 -26.77 32.93 -22.06
N PRO A 114 -26.06 33.55 -23.02
CA PRO A 114 -24.60 33.57 -23.03
C PRO A 114 -23.98 34.10 -21.73
N GLU A 115 -24.62 35.07 -21.09
CA GLU A 115 -24.18 35.67 -19.82
C GLU A 115 -24.32 34.68 -18.66
N MET A 116 -25.41 33.92 -18.60
CA MET A 116 -25.59 32.86 -17.60
C MET A 116 -24.53 31.78 -17.76
N ARG A 117 -24.26 31.37 -19.01
CA ARG A 117 -23.25 30.36 -19.32
C ARG A 117 -21.81 30.81 -19.00
N ALA A 118 -21.51 32.10 -19.14
CA ALA A 118 -20.18 32.64 -18.84
C ALA A 118 -19.80 32.59 -17.35
N ARG A 119 -20.78 32.42 -16.44
CA ARG A 119 -20.56 32.38 -14.98
C ARG A 119 -19.95 31.09 -14.47
N TYR A 120 -19.90 30.03 -15.29
CA TYR A 120 -19.36 28.75 -14.89
C TYR A 120 -18.70 28.00 -16.04
N GLY A 121 -18.10 26.84 -15.73
CA GLY A 121 -17.38 26.01 -16.69
C GLY A 121 -15.88 26.03 -16.48
N ASP A 122 -15.14 25.64 -17.50
CA ASP A 122 -13.70 25.42 -17.43
C ASP A 122 -12.96 26.69 -17.91
N LEU A 123 -11.99 27.14 -17.11
CA LEU A 123 -11.06 28.17 -17.57
C LEU A 123 -10.03 27.54 -18.52
N PRO A 124 -9.50 28.32 -19.47
CA PRO A 124 -8.39 27.87 -20.30
C PRO A 124 -7.18 27.54 -19.43
N LEU A 125 -6.33 26.66 -19.96
CA LEU A 125 -5.06 26.30 -19.32
C LEU A 125 -4.27 27.58 -19.00
N VAL A 126 -3.87 27.72 -17.74
CA VAL A 126 -3.09 28.88 -17.29
C VAL A 126 -1.67 28.77 -17.85
N GLN A 127 -1.42 29.46 -18.96
CA GLN A 127 -0.11 29.53 -19.65
C GLN A 127 0.48 30.95 -19.64
N SER A 128 0.14 31.74 -18.61
CA SER A 128 0.61 33.13 -18.45
C SER A 128 0.29 34.06 -19.63
N ALA A 129 -0.76 33.78 -20.40
CA ALA A 129 -1.16 34.58 -21.57
C ALA A 129 -1.62 36.01 -21.23
N SER A 130 -2.16 36.23 -20.02
CA SER A 130 -2.61 37.55 -19.55
C SER A 130 -2.51 37.68 -18.03
N ARG A 131 -2.52 38.92 -17.53
CA ARG A 131 -2.44 39.24 -16.10
C ARG A 131 -3.42 40.35 -15.74
N SER A 132 -4.65 39.98 -15.33
CA SER A 132 -5.70 40.95 -14.98
C SER A 132 -5.39 41.80 -13.74
N ARG A 133 -4.43 41.39 -12.90
CA ARG A 133 -4.05 42.03 -11.61
C ARG A 133 -5.19 42.22 -10.63
N GLU A 134 -6.33 41.58 -10.87
CA GLU A 134 -7.47 41.63 -9.97
C GLU A 134 -7.10 41.00 -8.61
N PRO A 135 -7.36 41.69 -7.48
CA PRO A 135 -6.97 41.21 -6.16
C PRO A 135 -7.64 39.89 -5.83
N ARG A 136 -6.91 39.02 -5.12
CA ARG A 136 -7.41 37.73 -4.66
C ARG A 136 -7.49 37.74 -3.15
N THR A 137 -8.66 37.45 -2.60
CA THR A 137 -8.90 37.43 -1.16
C THR A 137 -8.35 36.13 -0.56
N ASN A 138 -7.63 36.24 0.57
CA ASN A 138 -7.25 35.11 1.41
C ASN A 138 -8.33 34.88 2.46
N PHE A 139 -8.65 33.62 2.75
CA PHE A 139 -9.67 33.27 3.74
C PHE A 139 -9.32 33.71 5.16
N ASP A 140 -8.04 33.81 5.51
CA ASP A 140 -7.63 34.33 6.82
C ASP A 140 -7.95 35.83 7.01
N ASP A 141 -8.18 36.58 5.93
CA ASP A 141 -8.53 38.01 5.98
C ASP A 141 -10.06 38.24 6.03
N ILE A 142 -10.86 37.17 5.87
CA ILE A 142 -12.33 37.27 5.81
C ILE A 142 -12.91 37.32 7.22
N SER A 143 -13.83 38.25 7.43
CA SER A 143 -14.53 38.47 8.71
C SER A 143 -15.91 39.08 8.48
N ALA A 144 -16.69 39.21 9.56
CA ALA A 144 -18.01 39.84 9.55
C ALA A 144 -18.00 41.30 9.03
N ALA A 145 -16.86 42.01 9.10
CA ALA A 145 -16.72 43.36 8.56
C ALA A 145 -16.83 43.44 7.03
N HIS A 146 -16.69 42.31 6.35
CA HIS A 146 -16.68 42.24 4.88
C HIS A 146 -18.06 41.90 4.28
N VAL A 147 -19.12 41.82 5.09
CA VAL A 147 -20.49 41.59 4.59
C VAL A 147 -20.87 42.64 3.56
N GLY A 148 -21.44 42.20 2.44
CA GLY A 148 -21.80 43.02 1.29
C GLY A 148 -20.68 43.25 0.28
N GLN A 149 -19.43 42.86 0.59
CA GLN A 149 -18.31 43.01 -0.35
C GLN A 149 -18.25 41.82 -1.32
N THR A 150 -18.00 42.13 -2.60
CA THR A 150 -17.69 41.13 -3.62
C THR A 150 -16.22 40.75 -3.54
N VAL A 151 -15.95 39.46 -3.41
CA VAL A 151 -14.60 38.90 -3.33
C VAL A 151 -14.36 37.92 -4.46
N LEU A 152 -13.08 37.73 -4.77
CA LEU A 152 -12.62 36.81 -5.79
C LEU A 152 -11.45 36.02 -5.22
N PHE A 153 -11.50 34.70 -5.31
CA PHE A 153 -10.42 33.84 -4.81
C PHE A 153 -10.22 32.60 -5.69
N THR A 154 -9.09 31.95 -5.46
CA THR A 154 -8.80 30.62 -6.00
C THR A 154 -8.62 29.68 -4.81
N ALA A 155 -9.34 28.56 -4.81
CA ALA A 155 -9.34 27.62 -3.68
C ALA A 155 -9.52 26.18 -4.16
N ARG A 156 -9.27 25.23 -3.26
CA ARG A 156 -9.64 23.83 -3.52
C ARG A 156 -11.08 23.59 -3.12
N LEU A 157 -11.82 22.86 -3.94
CA LEU A 157 -13.13 22.36 -3.55
C LEU A 157 -12.96 21.25 -2.50
N HIS A 158 -13.46 21.50 -1.29
CA HIS A 158 -13.26 20.63 -0.14
C HIS A 158 -14.44 19.68 0.08
N ILE A 159 -15.67 20.21 0.03
CA ILE A 159 -16.92 19.47 0.23
C ILE A 159 -17.96 20.02 -0.74
N VAL A 160 -18.82 19.14 -1.25
CA VAL A 160 -20.05 19.48 -2.00
C VAL A 160 -21.23 18.90 -1.23
N ARG A 161 -22.21 19.73 -0.85
CA ARG A 161 -23.46 19.27 -0.22
C ARG A 161 -24.63 19.67 -1.10
N ARG A 162 -25.29 18.65 -1.65
CA ARG A 162 -26.47 18.80 -2.51
C ARG A 162 -27.69 18.98 -1.61
N MET A 163 -28.43 20.06 -1.78
CA MET A 163 -29.65 20.32 -0.99
C MET A 163 -30.90 20.10 -1.84
N SER A 164 -30.90 20.61 -3.07
CA SER A 164 -31.96 20.40 -4.06
C SER A 164 -31.40 20.61 -5.47
N ALA A 165 -32.20 20.37 -6.50
CA ALA A 165 -31.80 20.66 -7.88
C ALA A 165 -31.41 22.13 -8.12
N LYS A 166 -31.89 23.05 -7.25
CA LYS A 166 -31.71 24.50 -7.35
C LYS A 166 -30.77 25.09 -6.30
N LEU A 167 -30.19 24.27 -5.40
CA LEU A 167 -29.34 24.74 -4.31
C LEU A 167 -28.23 23.73 -4.00
N VAL A 168 -26.99 24.20 -4.01
CA VAL A 168 -25.81 23.46 -3.59
C VAL A 168 -24.94 24.30 -2.65
N PHE A 169 -24.45 23.68 -1.58
CA PHE A 169 -23.40 24.25 -0.75
C PHE A 169 -22.04 23.70 -1.16
N LEU A 170 -21.07 24.60 -1.31
CA LEU A 170 -19.69 24.26 -1.66
C LEU A 170 -18.79 24.76 -0.53
N VAL A 171 -17.99 23.88 0.05
CA VAL A 171 -16.94 24.31 0.99
C VAL A 171 -15.65 24.43 0.23
N PHE A 172 -15.04 25.61 0.29
CA PHE A 172 -13.74 25.89 -0.29
C PHE A 172 -12.67 25.81 0.79
N ARG A 173 -11.45 25.43 0.41
CA ARG A 173 -10.30 25.42 1.31
C ARG A 173 -9.09 26.13 0.71
N GLN A 174 -8.47 26.98 1.52
CA GLN A 174 -7.12 27.50 1.34
C GLN A 174 -6.29 27.08 2.54
N GLN A 175 -5.39 26.11 2.35
CA GLN A 175 -4.53 25.59 3.42
C GLN A 175 -5.33 25.14 4.66
N LEU A 176 -5.18 25.85 5.79
CA LEU A 176 -5.87 25.57 7.06
C LEU A 176 -7.30 26.10 7.11
N SER A 177 -7.64 27.07 6.26
CA SER A 177 -8.88 27.81 6.33
C SER A 177 -9.92 27.28 5.35
N THR A 178 -11.16 27.15 5.82
CA THR A 178 -12.32 26.71 5.04
C THR A 178 -13.42 27.75 5.08
N PHE A 179 -14.11 27.91 3.95
CA PHE A 179 -15.14 28.92 3.77
C PHE A 179 -16.31 28.35 2.98
N GLN A 180 -17.53 28.51 3.48
CA GLN A 180 -18.74 28.02 2.82
C GLN A 180 -19.22 29.01 1.76
N GLY A 181 -19.54 28.48 0.59
CA GLY A 181 -20.30 29.16 -0.45
C GLY A 181 -21.66 28.51 -0.70
N VAL A 182 -22.61 29.36 -1.04
CA VAL A 182 -24.00 29.03 -1.34
C VAL A 182 -24.27 29.38 -2.79
N LEU A 183 -24.61 28.37 -3.58
CA LEU A 183 -25.02 28.56 -4.97
C LEU A 183 -26.47 28.12 -5.11
N HIS A 184 -27.35 29.09 -5.36
CA HIS A 184 -28.77 28.87 -5.63
C HIS A 184 -29.18 29.46 -6.97
N GLU A 185 -30.20 28.88 -7.58
CA GLU A 185 -30.82 29.36 -8.81
C GLU A 185 -31.43 30.76 -8.60
N VAL A 186 -31.15 31.65 -9.54
CA VAL A 186 -31.78 32.98 -9.63
C VAL A 186 -32.22 33.15 -11.08
N PRO A 187 -33.54 33.25 -11.35
CA PRO A 187 -34.07 33.32 -12.70
C PRO A 187 -33.38 34.41 -13.53
N GLY A 188 -32.92 34.05 -14.74
CA GLY A 188 -32.21 34.95 -15.65
C GLY A 188 -30.78 35.32 -15.26
N ILE A 189 -30.25 34.86 -14.12
CA ILE A 189 -28.89 35.19 -13.65
C ILE A 189 -28.05 33.94 -13.40
N LYS A 190 -28.53 33.03 -12.53
CA LYS A 190 -27.85 31.78 -12.15
C LYS A 190 -28.77 30.61 -12.49
N SER A 191 -28.41 29.82 -13.50
CA SER A 191 -29.27 28.75 -14.00
C SER A 191 -29.28 27.51 -13.09
N VAL A 192 -30.29 26.65 -13.26
CA VAL A 192 -30.29 25.29 -12.69
C VAL A 192 -29.11 24.48 -13.24
N ALA A 193 -28.73 24.68 -14.50
CA ALA A 193 -27.61 24.00 -15.12
C ALA A 193 -26.26 24.35 -14.46
N MET A 194 -26.06 25.60 -14.02
CA MET A 194 -24.88 26.03 -13.24
C MET A 194 -24.82 25.30 -11.88
N VAL A 195 -25.93 25.24 -11.15
CA VAL A 195 -26.03 24.50 -9.87
C VAL A 195 -25.70 23.02 -10.10
N GLN A 196 -26.28 22.43 -11.14
CA GLN A 196 -26.09 21.04 -11.53
C GLN A 196 -24.64 20.75 -11.96
N TRP A 197 -24.00 21.67 -12.70
CA TRP A 197 -22.60 21.54 -13.04
C TRP A 197 -21.70 21.59 -11.80
N ALA A 198 -21.95 22.55 -10.91
CA ALA A 198 -21.16 22.73 -9.69
C ALA A 198 -21.26 21.53 -8.73
N GLU A 199 -22.42 20.89 -8.61
CA GLU A 199 -22.59 19.69 -7.75
C GLU A 199 -21.86 18.44 -8.27
N HIS A 200 -21.44 18.43 -9.54
CA HIS A 200 -20.68 17.33 -10.16
C HIS A 200 -19.17 17.57 -10.17
N LEU A 201 -18.71 18.73 -9.68
CA LEU A 201 -17.29 19.00 -9.52
C LEU A 201 -16.67 17.99 -8.54
N ARG A 202 -15.55 17.40 -8.94
CA ARG A 202 -14.84 16.43 -8.11
C ARG A 202 -14.10 17.13 -6.96
N LEU A 203 -14.13 16.51 -5.78
CA LEU A 203 -13.40 17.01 -4.62
C LEU A 203 -11.89 17.10 -4.89
N GLY A 204 -11.27 18.15 -4.36
CA GLY A 204 -9.85 18.45 -4.53
C GLY A 204 -9.50 19.18 -5.83
N SER A 205 -10.46 19.40 -6.74
CA SER A 205 -10.32 20.30 -7.89
C SER A 205 -10.01 21.72 -7.44
N ILE A 206 -9.33 22.50 -8.28
CA ILE A 206 -9.03 23.90 -8.01
C ILE A 206 -10.04 24.74 -8.78
N VAL A 207 -10.72 25.63 -8.06
CA VAL A 207 -11.76 26.50 -8.61
C VAL A 207 -11.42 27.96 -8.35
N ARG A 208 -11.87 28.82 -9.27
CA ARG A 208 -11.89 30.26 -9.12
C ARG A 208 -13.33 30.69 -8.88
N VAL A 209 -13.56 31.45 -7.83
CA VAL A 209 -14.91 31.78 -7.37
C VAL A 209 -15.02 33.27 -7.15
N ARG A 210 -16.05 33.87 -7.73
CA ARG A 210 -16.50 35.24 -7.43
C ARG A 210 -17.82 35.15 -6.68
N GLY A 211 -17.96 35.95 -5.63
CA GLY A 211 -19.21 36.00 -4.89
C GLY A 211 -19.25 37.18 -3.93
N THR A 212 -20.42 37.39 -3.33
CA THR A 212 -20.64 38.44 -2.35
C THR A 212 -20.75 37.84 -0.95
N ILE A 213 -20.00 38.39 0.01
CA ILE A 213 -20.01 37.92 1.40
C ILE A 213 -21.34 38.32 2.06
N GLN A 214 -21.96 37.38 2.78
CA GLN A 214 -23.19 37.60 3.51
C GLN A 214 -23.17 36.95 4.89
N ALA A 215 -24.04 37.39 5.78
CA ALA A 215 -24.27 36.71 7.06
C ALA A 215 -25.05 35.40 6.82
N PRO A 216 -24.63 34.27 7.42
CA PRO A 216 -25.35 33.02 7.30
C PRO A 216 -26.59 33.04 8.20
N ALA A 217 -27.61 32.24 7.86
CA ALA A 217 -28.79 32.10 8.71
C ALA A 217 -28.46 31.47 10.08
N VAL A 218 -27.44 30.60 10.11
CA VAL A 218 -26.88 29.95 11.31
C VAL A 218 -25.37 29.88 11.14
N PRO A 219 -24.56 30.12 12.20
CA PRO A 219 -23.10 30.01 12.10
C PRO A 219 -22.64 28.68 11.48
N VAL A 220 -21.68 28.77 10.56
CA VAL A 220 -21.20 27.62 9.79
C VAL A 220 -20.11 26.88 10.57
N LEU A 221 -20.53 26.10 11.57
CA LEU A 221 -19.60 25.39 12.46
C LEU A 221 -18.69 24.36 11.75
N GLY A 222 -19.03 23.95 10.53
CA GLY A 222 -18.23 23.02 9.74
C GLY A 222 -17.11 23.65 8.91
N CYS A 223 -16.95 24.98 8.95
CA CYS A 223 -15.87 25.73 8.30
C CYS A 223 -15.05 26.49 9.33
N THR A 224 -13.84 26.97 9.04
CA THR A 224 -13.09 27.83 9.97
C THR A 224 -13.63 29.26 10.00
N VAL A 225 -14.19 29.72 8.87
CA VAL A 225 -14.92 30.99 8.79
C VAL A 225 -16.38 30.70 9.13
N HIS A 226 -16.78 30.99 10.37
CA HIS A 226 -18.10 30.63 10.91
C HIS A 226 -19.17 31.71 10.72
N ASP A 227 -18.75 32.97 10.76
CA ASP A 227 -19.65 34.12 10.95
C ASP A 227 -20.18 34.70 9.62
N VAL A 228 -19.59 34.29 8.50
CA VAL A 228 -19.98 34.72 7.16
C VAL A 228 -19.98 33.53 6.20
N GLU A 229 -20.75 33.65 5.13
CA GLU A 229 -20.74 32.73 3.99
C GLU A 229 -20.71 33.53 2.67
N LEU A 230 -20.43 32.85 1.56
CA LEU A 230 -20.37 33.47 0.23
C LEU A 230 -21.63 33.16 -0.58
N SER A 231 -22.37 34.18 -1.02
CA SER A 231 -23.30 34.02 -2.14
C SER A 231 -22.50 33.94 -3.44
N ILE A 232 -22.49 32.78 -4.08
CA ILE A 232 -21.68 32.55 -5.29
C ILE A 232 -22.35 33.22 -6.49
N ASP A 233 -21.56 34.03 -7.20
CA ASP A 233 -21.95 34.74 -8.42
C ASP A 233 -21.34 34.07 -9.67
N GLU A 234 -20.10 33.57 -9.55
CA GLU A 234 -19.37 32.86 -10.61
C GLU A 234 -18.50 31.75 -9.99
N VAL A 235 -18.39 30.61 -10.68
CA VAL A 235 -17.49 29.52 -10.28
C VAL A 235 -16.92 28.83 -11.51
N HIS A 236 -15.60 28.90 -11.68
CA HIS A 236 -14.92 28.26 -12.80
C HIS A 236 -13.88 27.25 -12.35
N LEU A 237 -13.75 26.17 -13.10
CA LEU A 237 -12.75 25.14 -12.89
C LEU A 237 -11.40 25.59 -13.45
N VAL A 238 -10.39 25.69 -12.58
CA VAL A 238 -9.00 26.03 -12.97
C VAL A 238 -8.21 24.76 -13.25
N VAL A 239 -8.33 23.77 -12.36
CA VAL A 239 -7.68 22.47 -12.50
C VAL A 239 -8.69 21.38 -12.22
N ARG A 240 -8.99 20.63 -13.28
CA ARG A 240 -9.83 19.43 -13.23
C ARG A 240 -9.07 18.27 -12.60
N ARG A 241 -9.80 17.42 -11.88
CA ARG A 241 -9.34 16.08 -11.51
C ARG A 241 -10.07 15.04 -12.32
N GLU A 242 -9.32 14.17 -13.00
CA GLU A 242 -9.89 13.03 -13.72
C GLU A 242 -10.17 11.87 -12.75
N ASP A 243 -9.18 11.53 -11.91
CA ASP A 243 -9.27 10.39 -11.01
C ASP A 243 -9.76 10.76 -9.59
N PRO A 244 -10.56 9.87 -8.96
CA PRO A 244 -10.91 10.02 -7.55
C PRO A 244 -9.66 9.96 -6.66
N VAL A 245 -9.76 10.55 -5.48
CA VAL A 245 -8.74 10.38 -4.44
C VAL A 245 -8.94 9.05 -3.70
N PRO A 246 -7.87 8.41 -3.22
CA PRO A 246 -7.96 7.26 -2.31
C PRO A 246 -8.74 7.58 -1.03
N PHE A 247 -8.67 8.82 -0.56
CA PHE A 247 -9.49 9.40 0.50
C PHE A 247 -9.54 10.92 0.33
N SER A 248 -10.64 11.55 0.73
CA SER A 248 -10.75 13.01 0.78
C SER A 248 -10.04 13.58 2.00
N VAL A 249 -9.65 14.86 1.93
CA VAL A 249 -9.09 15.55 3.11
C VAL A 249 -10.12 15.66 4.23
N TYR A 250 -11.40 15.73 3.90
CA TYR A 250 -12.46 15.76 4.90
C TYR A 250 -12.53 14.42 5.66
N GLU A 251 -12.54 13.30 4.94
CA GLU A 251 -12.48 11.96 5.55
C GLU A 251 -11.22 11.80 6.40
N ALA A 252 -10.06 12.21 5.89
CA ALA A 252 -8.82 12.17 6.65
C ALA A 252 -8.79 13.08 7.90
N GLU A 253 -9.81 13.89 8.15
CA GLU A 253 -9.93 14.70 9.36
C GLU A 253 -11.11 14.26 10.26
N LEU A 254 -11.87 13.24 9.86
CA LEU A 254 -12.93 12.67 10.70
C LEU A 254 -12.33 11.87 11.85
N ARG A 255 -12.76 12.21 13.06
CA ARG A 255 -12.35 11.55 14.29
C ARG A 255 -13.06 10.22 14.50
N THR A 256 -12.31 9.25 15.00
CA THR A 256 -12.85 8.04 15.64
C THR A 256 -13.06 8.29 17.14
N PRO A 257 -13.91 7.50 17.81
CA PRO A 257 -13.97 7.47 19.27
C PRO A 257 -12.57 7.24 19.88
N GLU A 258 -12.34 7.75 21.10
CA GLU A 258 -11.05 7.61 21.78
C GLU A 258 -10.66 6.16 22.06
N GLU A 259 -11.65 5.27 22.21
CA GLU A 259 -11.44 3.83 22.40
C GLU A 259 -10.76 3.16 21.18
N ASP A 260 -10.86 3.77 19.99
CA ASP A 260 -10.29 3.26 18.73
C ASP A 260 -8.95 3.96 18.36
N LEU A 261 -8.23 4.51 19.35
CA LEU A 261 -6.92 5.16 19.17
C LEU A 261 -5.88 4.16 18.65
N VAL A 262 -5.42 4.34 17.41
CA VAL A 262 -4.29 3.59 16.84
C VAL A 262 -3.07 4.49 16.80
N GLU A 263 -1.97 4.06 17.43
CA GLU A 263 -0.69 4.80 17.50
C GLU A 263 -0.82 6.26 17.99
N GLY A 264 -1.85 6.58 18.76
CA GLY A 264 -2.07 7.93 19.34
C GLY A 264 -2.83 8.93 18.45
N ARG A 265 -3.37 8.49 17.30
CA ARG A 265 -4.15 9.35 16.38
C ARG A 265 -5.63 8.95 16.34
N LEU A 266 -6.53 9.94 16.32
CA LEU A 266 -7.98 9.78 16.20
C LEU A 266 -8.45 9.81 14.73
N SER A 267 -8.09 8.81 13.92
CA SER A 267 -8.43 8.77 12.50
C SER A 267 -8.83 7.38 12.02
N HIS A 268 -9.88 7.31 11.21
CA HIS A 268 -10.31 6.06 10.56
C HIS A 268 -9.46 5.64 9.35
N ILE A 269 -8.65 6.55 8.79
CA ILE A 269 -7.74 6.24 7.68
C ILE A 269 -6.38 5.79 8.24
N PRO A 270 -5.93 4.55 7.96
CA PRO A 270 -4.64 4.04 8.45
C PRO A 270 -3.44 4.85 7.96
N ASP A 271 -2.43 4.99 8.82
CA ASP A 271 -1.21 5.76 8.52
C ASP A 271 -0.46 5.24 7.29
N ARG A 272 -0.41 3.92 7.09
CA ARG A 272 0.16 3.33 5.86
C ARG A 272 -0.51 3.86 4.60
N THR A 273 -1.84 3.95 4.59
CA THR A 273 -2.62 4.47 3.45
C THR A 273 -2.33 5.94 3.22
N ARG A 274 -2.19 6.73 4.30
CA ARG A 274 -1.83 8.15 4.24
C ARG A 274 -0.43 8.38 3.70
N LEU A 275 0.55 7.65 4.24
CA LEU A 275 1.95 7.74 3.84
C LEU A 275 2.17 7.30 2.39
N ASN A 276 1.45 6.28 1.92
CA ASN A 276 1.47 5.88 0.50
C ASN A 276 0.82 6.93 -0.41
N ASN A 277 -0.10 7.75 0.11
CA ASN A 277 -0.80 8.80 -0.61
C ASN A 277 -0.44 10.19 -0.07
N ARG A 278 0.86 10.38 0.20
CA ARG A 278 1.40 11.51 0.98
C ARG A 278 0.97 12.87 0.46
N LEU A 279 0.86 13.06 -0.86
CA LEU A 279 0.42 14.33 -1.45
C LEU A 279 -1.00 14.75 -1.06
N VAL A 280 -1.90 13.79 -0.80
CA VAL A 280 -3.26 14.10 -0.34
C VAL A 280 -3.25 14.34 1.17
N ASP A 281 -2.53 13.51 1.92
CA ASP A 281 -2.37 13.65 3.37
C ASP A 281 -1.71 14.99 3.78
N LEU A 282 -0.69 15.44 3.04
CA LEU A 282 -0.03 16.75 3.26
C LEU A 282 -0.96 17.95 3.05
N ARG A 283 -2.18 17.75 2.56
CA ARG A 283 -3.18 18.81 2.40
C ARG A 283 -4.16 18.89 3.58
N THR A 284 -4.08 17.96 4.52
CA THR A 284 -4.86 17.98 5.76
C THR A 284 -4.39 19.15 6.63
N PRO A 285 -5.30 19.87 7.33
CA PRO A 285 -4.91 20.89 8.30
C PRO A 285 -3.88 20.39 9.31
N THR A 286 -3.99 19.13 9.75
CA THR A 286 -3.04 18.51 10.67
C THR A 286 -1.63 18.42 10.08
N SER A 287 -1.45 17.79 8.92
CA SER A 287 -0.10 17.69 8.30
C SER A 287 0.44 19.06 7.91
N GLN A 288 -0.42 19.97 7.42
CA GLN A 288 -0.07 21.36 7.15
C GLN A 288 0.50 22.08 8.39
N SER A 289 -0.09 21.84 9.56
CA SER A 289 0.35 22.41 10.84
C SER A 289 1.67 21.80 11.31
N ILE A 290 1.83 20.47 11.20
CA ILE A 290 3.09 19.77 11.55
C ILE A 290 4.28 20.37 10.80
N PHE A 291 4.15 20.58 9.49
CA PHE A 291 5.26 21.10 8.67
C PHE A 291 5.51 22.60 8.81
N ARG A 292 4.50 23.39 9.22
CA ARG A 292 4.73 24.78 9.66
C ARG A 292 5.56 24.82 10.94
N ILE A 293 5.24 23.97 11.91
CA ILE A 293 6.02 23.85 13.16
C ILE A 293 7.42 23.32 12.87
N GLN A 294 7.59 22.33 11.97
CA GLN A 294 8.92 21.87 11.56
C GLN A 294 9.78 23.00 11.01
N SER A 295 9.22 23.81 10.10
CA SER A 295 9.91 24.99 9.56
C SER A 295 10.23 26.01 10.64
N ALA A 296 9.31 26.21 11.60
CA ALA A 296 9.52 27.08 12.75
C ALA A 296 10.69 26.61 13.64
N ILE A 297 10.82 25.30 13.90
CA ILE A 297 11.95 24.74 14.66
C ILE A 297 13.27 25.12 13.98
N GLY A 298 13.38 24.92 12.66
CA GLY A 298 14.61 25.28 11.93
C GLY A 298 14.93 26.78 12.00
N ASN A 299 13.93 27.65 11.91
CA ASN A 299 14.12 29.10 12.06
C ASN A 299 14.52 29.48 13.50
N LEU A 300 13.83 28.94 14.52
CA LEU A 300 14.10 29.23 15.93
C LEU A 300 15.49 28.73 16.35
N PHE A 301 15.90 27.56 15.85
CA PHE A 301 17.24 27.03 16.04
C PHE A 301 18.31 27.98 15.47
N ARG A 302 18.17 28.41 14.21
CA ARG A 302 19.09 29.37 13.57
C ARG A 302 19.14 30.69 14.35
N THR A 303 17.99 31.32 14.59
CA THR A 303 17.93 32.60 15.30
C THR A 303 18.59 32.53 16.69
N ALA A 304 18.35 31.46 17.46
CA ALA A 304 18.95 31.32 18.78
C ALA A 304 20.48 31.17 18.73
N LEU A 305 21.02 30.57 17.66
CA LEU A 305 22.47 30.39 17.47
C LEU A 305 23.13 31.61 16.86
N ASP A 306 22.48 32.30 15.91
CA ASP A 306 22.93 33.56 15.34
C ASP A 306 23.09 34.64 16.43
N GLU A 307 22.13 34.72 17.36
CA GLU A 307 22.20 35.61 18.53
C GLU A 307 23.39 35.30 19.45
N ARG A 308 23.98 34.10 19.33
CA ARG A 308 25.17 33.63 20.08
C ARG A 308 26.42 33.59 19.21
N ALA A 309 26.41 34.27 18.06
CA ALA A 309 27.52 34.38 17.11
C ALA A 309 28.03 33.04 16.57
N PHE A 310 27.16 32.04 16.43
CA PHE A 310 27.49 30.84 15.65
C PHE A 310 27.46 31.14 14.15
N ILE A 311 28.25 30.37 13.39
CA ILE A 311 28.33 30.46 11.94
C ILE A 311 27.68 29.22 11.31
N GLU A 312 26.72 29.42 10.41
CA GLU A 312 26.17 28.33 9.60
C GLU A 312 27.23 27.84 8.60
N ILE A 313 27.47 26.53 8.58
CA ILE A 313 28.36 25.88 7.62
C ILE A 313 27.60 24.88 6.75
N HIS A 314 28.12 24.60 5.57
CA HIS A 314 27.57 23.62 4.63
C HIS A 314 28.64 22.60 4.24
N THR A 315 28.43 21.34 4.60
CA THR A 315 29.46 20.30 4.47
C THR A 315 29.08 19.25 3.42
N PRO A 316 30.06 18.66 2.71
CA PRO A 316 29.78 17.63 1.72
C PRO A 316 29.16 16.40 2.37
N LYS A 317 28.18 15.79 1.70
CA LYS A 317 27.54 14.54 2.15
C LYS A 317 28.11 13.29 1.48
N LEU A 318 29.02 13.46 0.53
CA LEU A 318 29.81 12.39 -0.07
C LEU A 318 31.20 12.37 0.56
N GLN A 319 31.61 11.21 1.05
CA GLN A 319 32.90 10.99 1.69
C GLN A 319 33.67 9.89 0.97
N GLY A 320 34.99 10.01 0.90
CA GLY A 320 35.87 9.01 0.26
C GLY A 320 36.03 7.73 1.07
N THR A 321 35.72 7.76 2.36
CA THR A 321 35.86 6.62 3.29
C THR A 321 34.64 6.51 4.20
N ALA A 322 34.37 5.29 4.67
CA ALA A 322 33.36 5.04 5.69
C ALA A 322 33.87 5.51 7.05
N THR A 323 33.55 6.73 7.46
CA THR A 323 34.37 7.46 8.45
C THR A 323 34.02 7.26 9.93
N GLU A 324 32.93 6.59 10.35
CA GLU A 324 32.47 6.84 11.73
C GLU A 324 32.17 5.70 12.71
N SER A 325 32.02 4.41 12.38
CA SER A 325 31.72 3.43 13.47
C SER A 325 31.73 1.93 13.18
N GLY A 326 32.16 1.44 12.00
CA GLY A 326 31.87 0.05 11.64
C GLY A 326 30.36 -0.25 11.50
N ALA A 327 29.51 0.79 11.55
CA ALA A 327 28.11 0.73 11.14
C ALA A 327 28.00 0.66 9.61
N SER A 328 26.87 0.14 9.13
CA SER A 328 26.57 0.11 7.71
C SER A 328 26.49 1.54 7.15
N VAL A 329 27.15 1.79 6.02
CA VAL A 329 27.11 3.06 5.27
C VAL A 329 26.45 2.84 3.91
N PHE A 330 25.86 3.89 3.34
CA PHE A 330 25.37 3.84 1.96
C PHE A 330 26.52 4.09 1.00
N GLU A 331 26.81 3.10 0.15
CA GLU A 331 27.79 3.19 -0.92
C GLU A 331 27.16 3.82 -2.18
N VAL A 332 27.94 4.67 -2.84
CA VAL A 332 27.59 5.40 -4.06
C VAL A 332 28.69 5.14 -5.07
N ASN A 333 28.33 4.69 -6.27
CA ASN A 333 29.27 4.62 -7.38
C ASN A 333 29.61 6.04 -7.84
N TYR A 334 30.82 6.49 -7.55
CA TYR A 334 31.33 7.81 -7.87
C TYR A 334 32.34 7.73 -9.02
N PHE A 335 31.81 7.64 -10.23
CA PHE A 335 32.58 7.54 -11.48
C PHE A 335 33.51 6.31 -11.52
N GLY A 336 33.00 5.15 -11.10
CA GLY A 336 33.77 3.91 -11.05
C GLY A 336 34.69 3.78 -9.83
N ARG A 337 34.60 4.71 -8.88
CA ARG A 337 35.23 4.65 -7.55
C ARG A 337 34.14 4.64 -6.49
N ASP A 338 34.46 4.14 -5.30
CA ASP A 338 33.51 4.12 -4.20
C ASP A 338 33.47 5.48 -3.51
N ALA A 339 32.27 5.93 -3.17
CA ALA A 339 32.03 7.03 -2.24
C ALA A 339 30.91 6.61 -1.29
N PHE A 340 30.82 7.29 -0.15
CA PHE A 340 29.86 6.95 0.90
C PHE A 340 29.04 8.17 1.31
N LEU A 341 27.78 7.96 1.69
CA LEU A 341 26.97 9.01 2.28
C LEU A 341 27.33 9.21 3.76
N ALA A 342 27.56 10.46 4.15
CA ALA A 342 27.97 10.84 5.50
C ALA A 342 26.90 10.51 6.54
N GLN A 343 27.27 9.76 7.58
CA GLN A 343 26.35 9.38 8.65
C GLN A 343 26.07 10.49 9.67
N SER A 344 26.93 11.50 9.69
CA SER A 344 26.78 12.75 10.41
C SER A 344 27.79 13.77 9.85
N PRO A 345 27.59 15.09 10.07
CA PRO A 345 28.60 16.09 9.72
C PRO A 345 29.71 16.22 10.78
N GLN A 346 29.87 15.25 11.68
CA GLN A 346 30.70 15.36 12.88
C GLN A 346 32.17 15.63 12.56
N LEU A 347 32.76 14.95 11.57
CA LEU A 347 34.12 15.26 11.07
C LEU A 347 34.27 16.73 10.65
N ALA A 348 33.39 17.20 9.76
CA ALA A 348 33.54 18.53 9.15
C ALA A 348 33.31 19.67 10.15
N LYS A 349 32.42 19.51 11.12
CA LYS A 349 32.22 20.50 12.20
C LYS A 349 33.46 20.67 13.07
N GLN A 350 34.13 19.57 13.41
CA GLN A 350 35.34 19.60 14.25
C GLN A 350 36.52 20.22 13.48
N MET A 351 36.67 19.89 12.20
CA MET A 351 37.64 20.57 11.34
C MET A 351 37.37 22.08 11.24
N ALA A 352 36.10 22.50 11.22
CA ALA A 352 35.77 23.92 11.24
C ALA A 352 36.18 24.60 12.57
N ILE A 353 36.01 23.92 13.71
CA ILE A 353 36.53 24.42 14.99
C ILE A 353 38.05 24.55 14.96
N ALA A 354 38.76 23.55 14.45
CA ALA A 354 40.22 23.59 14.29
C ALA A 354 40.71 24.63 13.27
N ALA A 355 39.82 25.08 12.37
CA ALA A 355 40.06 26.15 11.41
C ALA A 355 39.60 27.53 11.94
N ASP A 356 39.59 27.72 13.26
CA ASP A 356 39.32 28.98 13.96
C ASP A 356 37.90 29.56 13.76
N PHE A 357 36.92 28.77 13.33
CA PHE A 357 35.53 29.26 13.24
C PHE A 357 34.88 29.46 14.63
N GLY A 358 35.44 28.84 15.69
CA GLY A 358 35.03 29.00 17.09
C GLY A 358 33.67 28.39 17.46
N ARG A 359 32.60 28.71 16.72
CA ARG A 359 31.22 28.27 16.96
C ARG A 359 30.52 28.04 15.63
N VAL A 360 30.13 26.79 15.35
CA VAL A 360 29.51 26.42 14.07
C VAL A 360 28.24 25.59 14.25
N TYR A 361 27.32 25.73 13.29
CA TYR A 361 26.17 24.83 13.18
C TYR A 361 25.88 24.45 11.73
N GLU A 362 25.19 23.33 11.54
CA GLU A 362 24.69 22.89 10.24
C GLU A 362 23.25 22.38 10.36
N ILE A 363 22.42 22.74 9.38
CA ILE A 363 21.12 22.10 9.14
C ILE A 363 21.22 21.34 7.83
N GLY A 364 21.26 20.00 7.89
CA GLY A 364 21.59 19.19 6.72
C GLY A 364 21.07 17.77 6.77
N ALA A 365 21.16 17.08 5.63
CA ALA A 365 20.78 15.67 5.53
C ALA A 365 21.79 14.78 6.26
N VAL A 366 21.26 13.77 6.96
CA VAL A 366 22.01 12.76 7.71
C VAL A 366 21.51 11.37 7.33
N PHE A 367 22.43 10.44 7.11
CA PHE A 367 22.12 9.11 6.57
C PHE A 367 22.41 7.97 7.57
N ARG A 368 21.51 7.00 7.64
CA ARG A 368 21.61 5.82 8.51
C ARG A 368 21.27 4.58 7.69
N ALA A 369 22.26 3.71 7.45
CA ALA A 369 22.08 2.56 6.56
C ALA A 369 21.67 1.27 7.29
N GLU A 370 21.44 1.34 8.60
CA GLU A 370 20.94 0.22 9.38
C GLU A 370 19.56 -0.23 8.87
N ASN A 371 19.37 -1.53 8.66
CA ASN A 371 18.10 -2.10 8.22
C ASN A 371 17.08 -2.17 9.38
N SER A 372 16.73 -1.01 9.94
CA SER A 372 15.82 -0.87 11.07
C SER A 372 14.51 -0.21 10.64
N ASN A 373 13.44 -0.99 10.52
CA ASN A 373 12.13 -0.48 10.14
C ASN A 373 11.20 -0.33 11.35
N THR A 374 11.49 0.65 12.23
CA THR A 374 10.68 0.95 13.42
C THR A 374 9.91 2.27 13.28
N HIS A 375 9.07 2.62 14.26
CA HIS A 375 8.38 3.92 14.31
C HIS A 375 9.31 5.10 14.72
N ARG A 376 10.57 4.82 15.09
CA ARG A 376 11.53 5.84 15.56
C ARG A 376 12.71 6.09 14.63
N HIS A 377 12.88 5.28 13.58
CA HIS A 377 14.05 5.32 12.70
C HIS A 377 13.66 5.72 11.28
N LEU A 378 14.54 6.50 10.65
CA LEU A 378 14.56 6.86 9.24
C LEU A 378 15.96 6.55 8.70
N THR A 379 16.08 6.27 7.40
CA THR A 379 17.38 6.08 6.73
C THR A 379 17.99 7.39 6.22
N GLU A 380 17.15 8.42 6.06
CA GLU A 380 17.53 9.79 5.75
C GLU A 380 16.67 10.72 6.60
N TYR A 381 17.29 11.64 7.33
CA TYR A 381 16.62 12.63 8.17
C TYR A 381 17.41 13.95 8.19
N THR A 382 16.83 14.99 8.79
CA THR A 382 17.48 16.30 8.90
C THR A 382 18.14 16.45 10.27
N GLY A 383 19.46 16.60 10.27
CA GLY A 383 20.24 16.93 11.47
C GLY A 383 20.27 18.45 11.71
N LEU A 384 20.14 18.83 12.97
CA LEU A 384 20.50 20.15 13.50
C LEU A 384 21.75 19.93 14.35
N ASP A 385 22.90 20.23 13.78
CA ASP A 385 24.18 19.85 14.31
C ASP A 385 24.95 21.09 14.77
N ILE A 386 25.64 20.99 15.91
CA ILE A 386 26.34 22.12 16.54
C ILE A 386 27.70 21.65 17.08
N GLU A 387 28.69 22.52 16.99
CA GLU A 387 30.01 22.34 17.62
C GLU A 387 30.53 23.73 18.06
N MET A 388 31.19 23.79 19.22
CA MET A 388 31.84 25.01 19.70
C MET A 388 33.12 24.70 20.46
N ALA A 389 34.09 25.60 20.35
CA ALA A 389 35.20 25.68 21.30
C ALA A 389 34.66 25.92 22.72
N ILE A 390 35.32 25.31 23.70
CA ILE A 390 35.02 25.46 25.12
C ILE A 390 36.24 26.07 25.82
N GLU A 391 36.00 26.89 26.84
CA GLU A 391 37.08 27.56 27.56
C GLU A 391 37.54 26.73 28.77
N GLU A 392 36.60 26.28 29.60
CA GLU A 392 36.89 25.63 30.88
C GLU A 392 36.15 24.29 31.04
N HIS A 393 34.86 24.23 30.69
CA HIS A 393 34.02 23.07 30.98
C HIS A 393 32.97 22.82 29.90
N TYR A 394 32.74 21.55 29.56
CA TYR A 394 31.75 21.18 28.54
C TYR A 394 30.30 21.53 28.90
N HIS A 395 30.03 21.93 30.15
CA HIS A 395 28.73 22.48 30.54
C HIS A 395 28.43 23.82 29.85
N GLU A 396 29.44 24.53 29.35
CA GLU A 396 29.22 25.69 28.46
C GLU A 396 28.38 25.30 27.21
N MET A 397 28.59 24.08 26.67
CA MET A 397 27.75 23.55 25.59
C MET A 397 26.35 23.17 26.09
N LEU A 398 26.22 22.62 27.30
CA LEU A 398 24.90 22.31 27.89
C LEU A 398 24.06 23.58 28.04
N ASP A 399 24.65 24.66 28.54
CA ASP A 399 23.97 25.95 28.72
C ASP A 399 23.46 26.51 27.38
N VAL A 400 24.27 26.39 26.32
CA VAL A 400 23.88 26.79 24.97
C VAL A 400 22.72 25.92 24.46
N LEU A 401 22.84 24.59 24.54
CA LEU A 401 21.79 23.67 24.08
C LEU A 401 20.49 23.84 24.85
N ASP A 402 20.56 23.98 26.18
CA ASP A 402 19.42 24.21 27.04
C ASP A 402 18.66 25.47 26.63
N ALA A 403 19.37 26.58 26.45
CA ALA A 403 18.79 27.84 26.02
C ALA A 403 18.18 27.77 24.61
N VAL A 404 18.83 27.08 23.66
CA VAL A 404 18.35 26.90 22.29
C VAL A 404 17.07 26.04 22.26
N ILE A 405 17.05 24.91 22.97
CA ILE A 405 15.86 24.04 23.03
C ILE A 405 14.70 24.75 23.72
N LYS A 406 14.94 25.44 24.85
CA LYS A 406 13.91 26.26 25.51
C LYS A 406 13.37 27.37 24.60
N ASN A 407 14.22 28.01 23.80
CA ASN A 407 13.79 29.01 22.81
C ASN A 407 12.84 28.39 21.77
N ILE A 408 13.17 27.20 21.26
CA ILE A 408 12.32 26.45 20.33
C ILE A 408 10.97 26.12 20.98
N LEU A 409 10.97 25.52 22.18
CA LEU A 409 9.74 25.16 22.91
C LEU A 409 8.85 26.39 23.14
N LYS A 410 9.43 27.49 23.65
CA LYS A 410 8.72 28.75 23.85
C LYS A 410 8.15 29.29 22.54
N GLY A 411 8.94 29.28 21.46
CA GLY A 411 8.51 29.76 20.15
C GLY A 411 7.32 28.98 19.58
N ILE A 412 7.31 27.66 19.72
CA ILE A 412 6.21 26.80 19.25
C ILE A 412 4.92 27.11 20.02
N TYR A 413 4.96 27.07 21.36
CA TYR A 413 3.74 27.22 22.16
C TYR A 413 3.21 28.65 22.22
N THR A 414 4.02 29.67 21.87
CA THR A 414 3.58 31.07 21.82
C THR A 414 3.21 31.52 20.41
N ARG A 415 4.08 31.33 19.41
CA ARG A 415 3.90 31.88 18.05
C ARG A 415 3.07 30.96 17.15
N PHE A 416 3.06 29.66 17.41
CA PHE A 416 2.40 28.63 16.58
C PHE A 416 1.28 27.90 17.33
N ARG A 417 0.60 28.61 18.26
CA ARG A 417 -0.45 28.00 19.09
C ARG A 417 -1.61 27.46 18.25
N ARG A 418 -2.00 28.18 17.18
CA ARG A 418 -3.06 27.75 16.25
C ARG A 418 -2.74 26.37 15.66
N GLU A 419 -1.53 26.18 15.15
CA GLU A 419 -1.05 24.92 14.59
C GLU A 419 -1.04 23.80 15.63
N VAL A 420 -0.54 24.08 16.84
CA VAL A 420 -0.53 23.12 17.95
C VAL A 420 -1.95 22.62 18.27
N GLU A 421 -2.93 23.53 18.37
CA GLU A 421 -4.33 23.14 18.63
C GLU A 421 -4.94 22.32 17.49
N VAL A 422 -4.66 22.67 16.23
CA VAL A 422 -5.09 21.88 15.07
C VAL A 422 -4.51 20.46 15.13
N ILE A 423 -3.25 20.30 15.52
CA ILE A 423 -2.61 18.99 15.66
C ILE A 423 -3.24 18.20 16.80
N LYS A 424 -3.48 18.84 17.95
CA LYS A 424 -4.09 18.19 19.13
C LYS A 424 -5.49 17.64 18.87
N HIS A 425 -6.21 18.22 17.91
CA HIS A 425 -7.49 17.69 17.47
C HIS A 425 -7.38 16.25 16.93
N GLN A 426 -6.29 15.91 16.24
CA GLN A 426 -5.99 14.56 15.74
C GLN A 426 -5.08 13.75 16.66
N PHE A 427 -4.20 14.41 17.41
CA PHE A 427 -3.21 13.82 18.30
C PHE A 427 -3.32 14.42 19.72
N PRO A 428 -4.32 13.97 20.51
CA PRO A 428 -4.53 14.50 21.85
C PRO A 428 -3.26 14.42 22.71
N SER A 429 -2.81 15.57 23.19
CA SER A 429 -1.61 15.69 24.01
C SER A 429 -1.64 16.92 24.92
N GLU A 430 -1.02 16.78 26.08
CA GLU A 430 -0.72 17.89 26.98
C GLU A 430 0.44 18.72 26.43
N ASP A 431 0.48 20.02 26.75
CA ASP A 431 1.65 20.85 26.48
C ASP A 431 2.87 20.30 27.23
N LEU A 432 4.06 20.42 26.64
CA LEU A 432 5.30 20.07 27.33
C LEU A 432 5.52 21.00 28.52
N VAL A 433 5.98 20.43 29.64
CA VAL A 433 6.40 21.20 30.81
C VAL A 433 7.93 21.19 30.90
N TRP A 434 8.55 22.37 30.87
CA TRP A 434 9.97 22.55 31.13
C TRP A 434 10.16 23.58 32.26
N LEU A 435 11.26 23.46 32.99
CA LEU A 435 11.59 24.35 34.11
C LEU A 435 12.54 25.47 33.65
N GLU A 436 12.56 26.57 34.40
CA GLU A 436 13.54 27.64 34.19
C GLU A 436 14.96 27.11 34.44
N GLU A 437 15.17 26.39 35.54
CA GLU A 437 16.38 25.62 35.81
C GLU A 437 16.17 24.16 35.39
N THR A 438 16.89 23.71 34.36
CA THR A 438 16.74 22.35 33.84
C THR A 438 17.41 21.34 34.76
N PRO A 439 16.72 20.26 35.16
CA PRO A 439 17.36 19.20 35.93
C PRO A 439 18.48 18.52 35.12
N ILE A 440 19.70 18.63 35.62
CA ILE A 440 20.86 17.86 35.15
C ILE A 440 21.05 16.68 36.10
N ILE A 441 20.81 15.47 35.61
CA ILE A 441 20.82 14.25 36.39
C ILE A 441 22.05 13.44 35.97
N ARG A 442 22.89 13.01 36.92
CA ARG A 442 23.99 12.10 36.60
C ARG A 442 23.43 10.73 36.19
N PHE A 443 24.06 10.07 35.23
CA PHE A 443 23.66 8.75 34.74
C PHE A 443 23.48 7.76 35.90
N SER A 444 24.42 7.76 36.86
CA SER A 444 24.37 6.93 38.06
C SER A 444 23.14 7.21 38.93
N ASP A 445 22.69 8.46 39.04
CA ASP A 445 21.49 8.83 39.77
C ASP A 445 20.21 8.47 39.00
N GLY A 446 20.24 8.54 37.66
CA GLY A 446 19.17 8.01 36.81
C GLY A 446 18.98 6.50 37.00
N ILE A 447 20.08 5.74 37.06
CA ILE A 447 20.05 4.30 37.36
C ILE A 447 19.51 4.03 38.76
N LYS A 448 19.86 4.84 39.77
CA LYS A 448 19.27 4.70 41.13
C LYS A 448 17.76 4.88 41.10
N LEU A 449 17.25 5.91 40.42
CA LEU A 449 15.81 6.13 40.26
C LEU A 449 15.12 4.92 39.63
N LEU A 450 15.73 4.35 38.59
CA LEU A 450 15.20 3.15 37.92
C LEU A 450 15.16 1.94 38.87
N ASN A 451 16.26 1.67 39.56
CA ASN A 451 16.38 0.55 40.50
C ASN A 451 15.39 0.65 41.66
N GLU A 452 15.16 1.86 42.19
CA GLU A 452 14.18 2.12 43.25
C GLU A 452 12.74 1.88 42.79
N SER A 453 12.47 2.02 41.49
CA SER A 453 11.13 1.86 40.90
C SER A 453 10.79 0.42 40.45
N GLY A 454 11.79 -0.47 40.41
CA GLY A 454 11.73 -1.81 39.80
C GLY A 454 12.03 -1.77 38.30
N SER A 455 12.98 -2.59 37.83
CA SER A 455 13.40 -2.64 36.42
C SER A 455 12.28 -3.14 35.49
N GLY A 456 12.04 -2.46 34.37
CA GLY A 456 11.07 -2.83 33.35
C GLY A 456 11.65 -2.81 31.93
N THR A 457 10.92 -3.32 30.93
CA THR A 457 11.43 -3.58 29.57
C THR A 457 11.80 -2.32 28.75
N ARG A 458 11.63 -1.09 29.28
CA ARG A 458 11.93 0.19 28.59
C ARG A 458 12.41 1.26 29.57
N ASP A 459 13.67 1.17 29.98
CA ASP A 459 14.26 2.03 31.01
C ASP A 459 14.23 3.54 30.68
N GLU A 460 14.42 3.97 29.43
CA GLU A 460 14.37 5.40 29.05
C GLU A 460 13.00 6.04 29.34
N ILE A 461 11.92 5.39 28.88
CA ILE A 461 10.55 5.90 29.07
C ILE A 461 10.22 5.91 30.56
N ARG A 462 10.61 4.85 31.27
CA ARG A 462 10.40 4.74 32.71
C ARG A 462 11.13 5.84 33.47
N LEU A 463 12.38 6.11 33.12
CA LEU A 463 13.15 7.19 33.72
C LEU A 463 12.46 8.54 33.49
N GLY A 464 11.95 8.80 32.28
CA GLY A 464 11.18 10.01 31.99
C GLY A 464 9.93 10.15 32.86
N GLU A 465 9.17 9.07 33.11
CA GLU A 465 8.03 9.08 34.03
C GLU A 465 8.44 9.42 35.47
N LEU A 466 9.56 8.84 35.93
CA LEU A 466 10.09 9.08 37.28
C LEU A 466 10.60 10.53 37.43
N VAL A 467 11.28 11.05 36.41
CA VAL A 467 11.73 12.45 36.37
C VAL A 467 10.53 13.39 36.38
N LYS A 468 9.49 13.10 35.60
CA LYS A 468 8.25 13.89 35.62
C LYS A 468 7.56 13.84 36.99
N ALA A 469 7.50 12.68 37.63
CA ALA A 469 6.90 12.54 38.96
C ALA A 469 7.70 13.26 40.05
N LYS A 470 9.04 13.23 39.98
CA LYS A 470 9.93 13.80 40.99
C LYS A 470 10.17 15.30 40.81
N TYR A 471 10.38 15.75 39.58
CA TYR A 471 10.81 17.12 39.26
C TYR A 471 9.72 17.92 38.51
N GLY A 472 8.62 17.29 38.08
CA GLY A 472 7.50 18.00 37.44
C GLY A 472 7.76 18.44 36.00
N THR A 473 8.72 17.82 35.29
CA THR A 473 9.11 18.23 33.93
C THR A 473 9.13 17.09 32.92
N ASP A 474 8.82 17.40 31.65
CA ASP A 474 8.99 16.53 30.50
C ASP A 474 10.39 16.68 29.84
N TYR A 475 11.21 17.64 30.28
CA TYR A 475 12.49 18.02 29.66
C TYR A 475 13.63 18.00 30.70
N TYR A 476 14.67 17.22 30.44
CA TYR A 476 15.81 17.08 31.35
C TYR A 476 17.08 16.64 30.62
N ILE A 477 18.22 16.77 31.31
CA ILE A 477 19.54 16.38 30.81
C ILE A 477 20.04 15.21 31.66
N LEU A 478 20.51 14.15 31.01
CA LEU A 478 21.25 13.07 31.64
C LEU A 478 22.73 13.27 31.32
N ASP A 479 23.58 13.31 32.34
CA ASP A 479 25.00 13.66 32.22
C ASP A 479 25.91 12.53 32.73
N LYS A 480 27.18 12.54 32.33
CA LYS A 480 28.22 11.59 32.80
C LYS A 480 27.94 10.13 32.42
N PHE A 481 27.84 9.84 31.13
CA PHE A 481 27.59 8.48 30.66
C PHE A 481 28.82 7.55 30.74
N PRO A 482 28.62 6.22 30.87
CA PRO A 482 29.71 5.24 30.87
C PRO A 482 30.50 5.21 29.55
N VAL A 483 31.81 4.95 29.63
CA VAL A 483 32.71 4.87 28.45
C VAL A 483 32.22 3.87 27.40
N GLY A 484 31.73 2.70 27.81
CA GLY A 484 31.29 1.65 26.89
C GLY A 484 30.04 1.98 26.07
N ALA A 485 29.31 3.05 26.42
CA ALA A 485 28.11 3.49 25.71
C ALA A 485 28.39 4.63 24.71
N ARG A 486 29.64 5.11 24.61
CA ARG A 486 29.98 6.33 23.86
C ARG A 486 31.02 6.07 22.77
N PRO A 487 31.04 6.90 21.71
CA PRO A 487 32.05 6.80 20.66
C PRO A 487 33.48 7.03 21.16
N PHE A 488 34.46 6.57 20.40
CA PHE A 488 35.89 6.61 20.77
C PHE A 488 36.45 8.03 20.99
N TYR A 489 35.81 9.04 20.38
CA TYR A 489 36.19 10.45 20.49
C TYR A 489 35.62 11.17 21.72
N ALA A 490 34.85 10.49 22.58
CA ALA A 490 34.29 11.07 23.79
C ALA A 490 35.35 11.24 24.89
N MET A 491 35.47 12.44 25.46
CA MET A 491 36.43 12.72 26.53
C MET A 491 36.11 11.94 27.81
N PRO A 492 37.06 11.19 28.40
CA PRO A 492 36.89 10.57 29.71
C PRO A 492 36.63 11.60 30.82
N ASP A 493 35.90 11.20 31.85
CA ASP A 493 35.73 12.04 33.05
C ASP A 493 37.04 12.06 33.86
N PRO A 494 37.48 13.24 34.36
CA PRO A 494 38.75 13.36 35.10
C PRO A 494 38.75 12.70 36.48
N GLU A 495 37.57 12.53 37.10
CA GLU A 495 37.41 11.98 38.46
C GLU A 495 37.06 10.49 38.45
N ASP A 496 36.39 9.99 37.40
CA ASP A 496 36.04 8.57 37.24
C ASP A 496 36.25 8.08 35.81
N ALA A 497 37.36 7.35 35.60
CA ALA A 497 37.74 6.80 34.29
C ALA A 497 36.71 5.82 33.67
N ARG A 498 35.67 5.41 34.40
CA ARG A 498 34.56 4.60 33.87
C ARG A 498 33.50 5.45 33.17
N LEU A 499 33.52 6.76 33.36
CA LEU A 499 32.57 7.74 32.85
C LEU A 499 33.23 8.63 31.78
N THR A 500 32.38 9.41 31.10
CA THR A 500 32.78 10.36 30.06
C THR A 500 32.10 11.70 30.28
N ASN A 501 32.68 12.76 29.73
CA ASN A 501 32.09 14.09 29.64
C ASN A 501 31.08 14.15 28.47
N SER A 502 30.08 13.29 28.55
CA SER A 502 29.01 13.20 27.56
C SER A 502 27.64 13.21 28.22
N PHE A 503 26.66 13.67 27.46
CA PHE A 503 25.31 13.90 27.93
C PHE A 503 24.30 13.56 26.84
N ASP A 504 23.08 13.26 27.27
CA ASP A 504 21.91 13.16 26.41
C ASP A 504 20.82 14.08 26.96
N ILE A 505 20.04 14.68 26.06
CA ILE A 505 18.89 15.50 26.42
C ILE A 505 17.61 14.75 26.07
N PHE A 506 16.64 14.76 26.97
CA PHE A 506 15.41 13.99 26.85
C PHE A 506 14.17 14.89 26.78
N ILE A 507 13.21 14.48 25.96
CA ILE A 507 11.83 14.98 25.98
C ILE A 507 10.89 13.79 26.12
N ARG A 508 9.99 13.83 27.11
CA ARG A 508 9.01 12.76 27.40
C ARG A 508 9.67 11.37 27.53
N GLY A 509 10.81 11.31 28.22
CA GLY A 509 11.54 10.07 28.45
C GLY A 509 12.17 9.46 27.21
N GLN A 510 12.36 10.23 26.14
CA GLN A 510 13.06 9.79 24.93
C GLN A 510 14.14 10.78 24.53
N GLU A 511 15.30 10.24 24.18
CA GLU A 511 16.47 11.01 23.74
C GLU A 511 16.14 11.86 22.50
N ILE A 512 16.53 13.13 22.51
CA ILE A 512 16.47 14.06 21.36
C ILE A 512 17.84 14.56 20.93
N VAL A 513 18.82 14.57 21.83
CA VAL A 513 20.17 15.07 21.62
C VAL A 513 21.15 14.11 22.25
N SER A 514 22.25 13.85 21.54
CA SER A 514 23.44 13.19 22.05
C SER A 514 24.63 14.12 21.82
N GLY A 515 25.42 14.35 22.87
CA GLY A 515 26.52 15.32 22.82
C GLY A 515 27.59 15.06 23.87
N GLY A 516 28.66 15.84 23.81
CA GLY A 516 29.74 15.76 24.78
C GLY A 516 31.00 16.47 24.35
N GLN A 517 31.95 16.54 25.27
CA GLN A 517 33.31 16.99 25.02
C GLN A 517 34.05 16.01 24.14
N ARG A 518 34.81 16.55 23.18
CA ARG A 518 35.68 15.78 22.30
C ARG A 518 37.08 15.68 22.88
N ILE A 519 37.75 14.55 22.64
CA ILE A 519 39.15 14.36 23.05
C ILE A 519 40.03 15.30 22.24
N HIS A 520 40.69 16.24 22.89
CA HIS A 520 41.56 17.19 22.20
C HIS A 520 43.06 16.91 22.35
N ASP A 521 43.41 15.88 23.11
CA ASP A 521 44.78 15.36 23.19
C ASP A 521 45.00 14.32 22.07
N PRO A 522 45.92 14.57 21.12
CA PRO A 522 46.12 13.66 19.98
C PRO A 522 46.53 12.25 20.39
N HIS A 523 47.35 12.11 21.44
CA HIS A 523 47.84 10.80 21.89
C HIS A 523 46.72 9.94 22.49
N LEU A 524 45.88 10.53 23.33
CA LEU A 524 44.70 9.89 23.90
C LEU A 524 43.69 9.50 22.81
N LEU A 525 43.51 10.36 21.80
CA LEU A 525 42.62 10.05 20.67
C LEU A 525 43.14 8.86 19.85
N GLU A 526 44.45 8.85 19.51
CA GLU A 526 45.09 7.73 18.81
C GLU A 526 44.95 6.42 19.60
N GLU A 527 45.18 6.46 20.92
CA GLU A 527 45.04 5.30 21.80
C GLU A 527 43.60 4.76 21.74
N ASN A 528 42.61 5.65 21.84
CA ASN A 528 41.20 5.27 21.76
C ASN A 528 40.81 4.71 20.39
N MET A 529 41.30 5.29 19.30
CA MET A 529 41.09 4.78 17.93
C MET A 529 41.64 3.37 17.78
N ARG A 530 42.89 3.14 18.21
CA ARG A 530 43.52 1.80 18.18
C ARG A 530 42.74 0.80 19.02
N ARG A 531 42.22 1.21 20.20
CA ARG A 531 41.41 0.37 21.09
C ARG A 531 40.11 -0.12 20.43
N VAL A 532 39.50 0.66 19.55
CA VAL A 532 38.28 0.28 18.81
C VAL A 532 38.57 -0.28 17.42
N GLY A 533 39.84 -0.53 17.09
CA GLY A 533 40.27 -1.12 15.81
C GLY A 533 40.28 -0.16 14.63
N ILE A 534 40.29 1.16 14.86
CA ILE A 534 40.42 2.19 13.82
C ILE A 534 41.90 2.55 13.67
N ASN A 535 42.42 2.57 12.44
CA ASN A 535 43.79 2.99 12.15
C ASN A 535 43.88 4.53 12.07
N PRO A 536 44.61 5.23 12.96
CA PRO A 536 44.76 6.69 12.91
C PRO A 536 45.30 7.22 11.58
N ASP A 537 46.19 6.48 10.92
CA ASP A 537 46.79 6.88 9.64
C ASP A 537 45.76 7.00 8.50
N SER A 538 44.58 6.39 8.66
CA SER A 538 43.49 6.48 7.68
C SER A 538 42.63 7.75 7.83
N MET A 539 42.91 8.57 8.85
CA MET A 539 42.09 9.70 9.27
C MET A 539 42.96 10.93 9.64
N GLU A 540 44.03 11.19 8.91
CA GLU A 540 44.96 12.30 9.21
C GLU A 540 44.25 13.67 9.28
N GLU A 541 43.36 13.97 8.33
CA GLU A 541 42.57 15.22 8.32
C GLU A 541 41.61 15.31 9.52
N TYR A 542 41.09 14.17 10.00
CA TYR A 542 40.21 14.11 11.17
C TYR A 542 40.99 14.43 12.44
N MET A 543 42.20 13.90 12.59
CA MET A 543 43.06 14.12 13.77
C MET A 543 43.37 15.60 13.98
N GLU A 544 43.52 16.38 12.91
CA GLU A 544 43.74 17.83 12.99
C GLU A 544 42.54 18.56 13.62
N GLY A 545 41.32 18.09 13.33
CA GLY A 545 40.08 18.59 13.90
C GLY A 545 40.01 18.51 15.43
N PHE A 546 40.83 17.66 16.06
CA PHE A 546 40.80 17.46 17.51
C PHE A 546 41.80 18.29 18.28
N ARG A 547 42.77 18.96 17.66
CA ARG A 547 43.86 19.61 18.42
C ARG A 547 43.43 20.80 19.30
N TRP A 548 42.14 21.11 19.35
CA TRP A 548 41.55 22.23 20.09
C TRP A 548 40.47 21.73 21.04
N GLY A 549 40.34 22.29 22.24
CA GLY A 549 39.28 21.91 23.19
C GLY A 549 37.89 22.31 22.70
N HIS A 550 36.99 21.35 22.50
CA HIS A 550 35.65 21.62 21.99
C HIS A 550 34.62 20.59 22.44
N ALA A 551 33.34 20.95 22.29
CA ALA A 551 32.19 20.09 22.54
C ALA A 551 31.16 20.24 21.42
N GLY A 552 30.37 19.18 21.24
CA GLY A 552 29.44 19.07 20.12
C GLY A 552 28.18 18.31 20.47
N ALA A 553 27.15 18.52 19.65
CA ALA A 553 25.91 17.75 19.71
C ALA A 553 25.23 17.66 18.35
N GLY A 554 24.36 16.66 18.22
CA GLY A 554 23.46 16.50 17.08
C GLY A 554 22.02 16.34 17.56
N VAL A 555 21.09 17.01 16.87
CA VAL A 555 19.65 16.94 17.14
C VAL A 555 18.93 16.47 15.88
N GLY A 556 18.13 15.40 15.97
CA GLY A 556 17.28 14.98 14.86
C GLY A 556 16.02 15.84 14.77
N LEU A 557 15.86 16.65 13.72
CA LEU A 557 14.73 17.58 13.56
C LEU A 557 13.37 16.86 13.62
N GLU A 558 13.22 15.77 12.86
CA GLU A 558 11.99 14.98 12.81
C GLU A 558 11.68 14.33 14.16
N ARG A 559 12.73 13.91 14.88
CA ARG A 559 12.60 13.29 16.19
C ARG A 559 12.17 14.29 17.26
N LEU A 560 12.81 15.46 17.28
CA LEU A 560 12.42 16.57 18.15
C LEU A 560 10.96 16.96 17.93
N LEU A 561 10.55 17.16 16.67
CA LEU A 561 9.18 17.48 16.30
C LEU A 561 8.18 16.39 16.73
N MET A 562 8.50 15.13 16.47
CA MET A 562 7.67 13.97 16.83
C MET A 562 7.38 13.93 18.33
N LEU A 563 8.38 14.22 19.16
CA LEU A 563 8.27 14.15 20.63
C LEU A 563 7.58 15.38 21.23
N ILE A 564 7.85 16.59 20.69
CA ILE A 564 7.14 17.82 21.08
C ILE A 564 5.62 17.65 20.87
N LEU A 565 5.23 17.16 19.69
CA LEU A 565 3.83 17.03 19.29
C LEU A 565 3.20 15.67 19.62
N LYS A 566 3.96 14.74 20.22
CA LYS A 566 3.52 13.38 20.58
C LYS A 566 2.88 12.63 19.40
N LEU A 567 3.52 12.63 18.23
CA LEU A 567 2.97 12.06 16.99
C LEU A 567 2.99 10.51 16.93
N GLY A 568 3.72 9.84 17.82
CA GLY A 568 3.81 8.37 17.88
C GLY A 568 4.73 7.72 16.82
N ASN A 569 4.83 8.29 15.62
CA ASN A 569 5.61 7.75 14.51
C ASN A 569 6.42 8.83 13.78
N ILE A 570 7.73 8.64 13.64
CA ILE A 570 8.66 9.63 13.08
C ILE A 570 8.37 9.94 11.61
N ARG A 571 7.77 9.00 10.87
CA ARG A 571 7.38 9.19 9.46
C ARG A 571 6.37 10.32 9.29
N LEU A 572 5.57 10.61 10.32
CA LEU A 572 4.59 11.70 10.30
C LEU A 572 5.28 13.07 10.37
N ALA A 573 6.42 13.15 11.05
CA ALA A 573 7.29 14.31 11.15
C ALA A 573 8.20 14.51 9.91
N SER A 574 8.31 13.54 8.99
CA SER A 574 9.07 13.69 7.74
C SER A 574 8.13 13.90 6.56
N MET A 575 8.32 14.97 5.78
CA MET A 575 7.40 15.30 4.67
C MET A 575 7.36 14.17 3.64
N PHE A 576 8.53 13.61 3.31
CA PHE A 576 8.70 12.45 2.45
C PHE A 576 9.70 11.48 3.09
N HIS A 577 9.24 10.71 4.07
CA HIS A 577 10.09 9.77 4.81
C HIS A 577 10.88 8.82 3.90
N ARG A 578 12.07 8.43 4.41
CA ARG A 578 12.89 7.35 3.88
C ARG A 578 13.16 6.34 4.98
N ASP A 579 12.94 5.07 4.65
CA ASP A 579 13.18 3.92 5.51
C ASP A 579 13.65 2.73 4.64
N PRO A 580 14.00 1.58 5.22
CA PRO A 580 14.51 0.44 4.44
C PRO A 580 13.52 -0.14 3.41
N LYS A 581 12.23 0.23 3.47
CA LYS A 581 11.21 -0.20 2.50
C LYS A 581 10.96 0.85 1.41
N SER A 582 11.64 1.99 1.50
CA SER A 582 11.63 3.01 0.46
C SER A 582 12.37 2.49 -0.78
N PHE A 583 11.90 2.88 -1.96
CA PHE A 583 12.41 2.40 -3.26
C PHE A 583 12.36 0.87 -3.43
N PRO A 584 11.17 0.25 -3.36
CA PRO A 584 11.05 -1.18 -3.63
C PRO A 584 11.62 -1.47 -5.02
N ALA A 585 12.40 -2.56 -5.12
CA ALA A 585 12.96 -3.00 -6.39
C ALA A 585 11.83 -3.06 -7.44
N LYS A 586 11.94 -2.24 -8.47
CA LYS A 586 11.03 -2.36 -9.60
C LYS A 586 11.38 -3.69 -10.28
N PRO A 587 10.44 -4.61 -10.46
CA PRO A 587 10.71 -5.79 -11.26
C PRO A 587 11.23 -5.32 -12.63
N PRO A 588 12.27 -5.96 -13.18
CA PRO A 588 12.81 -5.57 -14.47
C PRO A 588 11.67 -5.50 -15.50
N VAL A 589 11.59 -4.40 -16.26
CA VAL A 589 10.61 -4.28 -17.34
C VAL A 589 10.96 -5.35 -18.35
N MET A 590 10.16 -6.39 -18.36
CA MET A 590 10.41 -7.54 -19.20
C MET A 590 10.06 -7.17 -20.64
N GLN A 591 11.04 -7.29 -21.54
CA GLN A 591 10.83 -6.99 -22.95
C GLN A 591 9.84 -8.00 -23.54
N LEU A 592 8.76 -7.49 -24.14
CA LEU A 592 7.79 -8.31 -24.86
C LEU A 592 8.48 -8.99 -26.05
N ARG A 593 8.05 -10.22 -26.37
CA ARG A 593 8.55 -10.95 -27.55
C ARG A 593 8.09 -10.29 -28.85
N HIS A 594 6.89 -9.71 -28.81
CA HIS A 594 6.24 -8.96 -29.89
C HIS A 594 5.85 -7.56 -29.39
N PRO A 595 6.79 -6.60 -29.31
CA PRO A 595 6.49 -5.24 -28.85
C PRO A 595 5.40 -4.54 -29.68
N GLU A 596 5.29 -4.86 -30.96
CA GLU A 596 4.26 -4.37 -31.87
C GLU A 596 2.84 -4.83 -31.49
N SER A 597 2.74 -5.94 -30.76
CA SER A 597 1.51 -6.50 -30.23
C SER A 597 1.28 -6.14 -28.75
N SER A 598 1.75 -4.96 -28.34
CA SER A 598 1.49 -4.41 -27.00
C SER A 598 0.00 -4.14 -26.77
N THR A 599 -0.51 -4.47 -25.59
CA THR A 599 -1.90 -4.15 -25.17
C THR A 599 -1.99 -2.82 -24.42
N LEU A 600 -0.85 -2.26 -24.01
CA LEU A 600 -0.76 -0.93 -23.40
C LEU A 600 -0.61 0.17 -24.44
N GLU A 601 0.11 -0.13 -25.51
CA GLU A 601 0.38 0.79 -26.62
C GLU A 601 0.02 0.09 -27.95
N PRO A 602 -1.26 -0.25 -28.17
CA PRO A 602 -1.69 -0.84 -29.43
C PRO A 602 -1.46 0.14 -30.59
N SER A 603 -1.37 -0.39 -31.81
CA SER A 603 -1.05 0.36 -33.03
C SER A 603 -1.92 1.61 -33.22
N TRP A 604 -3.23 1.52 -33.02
CA TRP A 604 -4.14 2.66 -33.19
C TRP A 604 -3.95 3.80 -32.17
N ILE A 605 -3.43 3.49 -30.97
CA ILE A 605 -3.06 4.50 -29.97
C ILE A 605 -1.71 5.12 -30.35
N ARG A 606 -0.73 4.28 -30.72
CA ARG A 606 0.61 4.73 -31.11
C ARG A 606 0.59 5.62 -32.35
N ASP A 607 -0.19 5.21 -33.34
CA ASP A 607 -0.30 5.86 -34.65
C ASP A 607 -1.38 6.97 -34.63
N LYS A 608 -2.03 7.20 -33.47
CA LYS A 608 -3.03 8.23 -33.19
C LYS A 608 -4.25 8.19 -34.13
N THR A 609 -4.63 7.01 -34.59
CA THR A 609 -5.79 6.83 -35.49
C THR A 609 -7.12 6.83 -34.73
N GLY A 610 -7.11 6.59 -33.42
CA GLY A 610 -8.30 6.69 -32.57
C GLY A 610 -8.13 6.04 -31.20
N PRO A 611 -9.13 6.15 -30.30
CA PRO A 611 -9.09 5.54 -28.96
C PRO A 611 -9.40 4.03 -28.96
N VAL A 612 -9.85 3.47 -30.08
CA VAL A 612 -10.22 2.06 -30.26
C VAL A 612 -9.77 1.57 -31.64
N ALA A 613 -9.61 0.26 -31.79
CA ALA A 613 -9.31 -0.36 -33.07
C ALA A 613 -10.43 -0.08 -34.09
N PRO A 614 -10.11 0.35 -35.33
CA PRO A 614 -11.11 0.58 -36.37
C PRO A 614 -11.87 -0.68 -36.80
N SER A 615 -11.22 -1.85 -36.72
CA SER A 615 -11.80 -3.15 -37.09
C SER A 615 -11.19 -4.30 -36.27
N VAL A 616 -11.89 -5.45 -36.22
CA VAL A 616 -11.39 -6.67 -35.54
C VAL A 616 -10.12 -7.22 -36.21
N SER A 617 -9.98 -7.03 -37.52
CA SER A 617 -8.80 -7.45 -38.30
C SER A 617 -7.53 -6.67 -37.96
N GLU A 618 -7.66 -5.48 -37.36
CA GLU A 618 -6.52 -4.65 -36.94
C GLU A 618 -6.07 -4.95 -35.51
N LEU A 619 -6.75 -5.88 -34.83
CA LEU A 619 -6.32 -6.34 -33.52
C LEU A 619 -5.08 -7.24 -33.64
N GLN A 620 -4.29 -7.25 -32.57
CA GLN A 620 -3.08 -8.05 -32.45
C GLN A 620 -3.37 -9.54 -32.69
N PRO A 621 -2.49 -10.28 -33.39
CA PRO A 621 -2.60 -11.73 -33.53
C PRO A 621 -2.66 -12.40 -32.16
N LEU A 622 -3.44 -13.48 -32.04
CA LEU A 622 -3.62 -14.17 -30.76
C LEU A 622 -2.31 -14.87 -30.34
N GLU A 623 -1.56 -15.36 -31.33
CA GLU A 623 -0.22 -15.94 -31.26
C GLU A 623 0.75 -15.00 -30.54
N HIS A 624 0.79 -13.75 -30.97
CA HIS A 624 1.66 -12.74 -30.37
C HIS A 624 1.20 -12.41 -28.94
N LEU A 625 -0.11 -12.41 -28.67
CA LEU A 625 -0.64 -12.19 -27.33
C LEU A 625 -0.31 -13.34 -26.38
N VAL A 626 -0.34 -14.59 -26.83
CA VAL A 626 0.10 -15.76 -26.03
C VAL A 626 1.59 -15.70 -25.77
N ALA A 627 2.41 -15.36 -26.77
CA ALA A 627 3.85 -15.20 -26.63
C ALA A 627 4.25 -14.01 -25.73
N ASN A 628 3.41 -12.97 -25.63
CA ASN A 628 3.65 -11.79 -24.80
C ASN A 628 3.13 -11.95 -23.37
N TYR A 629 1.91 -12.47 -23.19
CA TYR A 629 1.16 -12.42 -21.92
C TYR A 629 0.63 -13.78 -21.46
N GLY A 630 0.76 -14.81 -22.30
CA GLY A 630 0.17 -16.12 -22.04
C GLY A 630 0.91 -16.95 -21.00
N ASP A 631 0.22 -18.01 -20.58
CA ASP A 631 0.76 -19.12 -19.80
C ASP A 631 0.35 -20.46 -20.45
N ALA A 632 0.64 -21.58 -19.81
CA ALA A 632 0.41 -22.92 -20.35
C ALA A 632 -1.03 -23.19 -20.83
N THR A 633 -2.02 -22.59 -20.18
CA THR A 633 -3.44 -22.72 -20.56
C THR A 633 -3.75 -21.98 -21.87
N SER A 634 -3.07 -20.85 -22.12
CA SER A 634 -3.32 -19.97 -23.26
C SER A 634 -2.88 -20.60 -24.58
N THR A 635 -1.93 -21.54 -24.56
CA THR A 635 -1.46 -22.24 -25.78
C THR A 635 -2.54 -23.12 -26.42
N SER A 636 -3.67 -23.33 -25.73
CA SER A 636 -4.84 -24.06 -26.23
C SER A 636 -5.98 -23.18 -26.73
N PHE A 637 -5.89 -21.85 -26.60
CA PHE A 637 -6.98 -20.93 -26.96
C PHE A 637 -7.37 -20.98 -28.44
N TYR A 638 -6.55 -21.62 -29.25
CA TYR A 638 -6.72 -21.79 -30.68
C TYR A 638 -7.68 -22.93 -31.06
N ASP A 639 -7.96 -23.86 -30.15
CA ASP A 639 -8.80 -25.02 -30.44
C ASP A 639 -10.27 -24.59 -30.63
N GLU A 640 -11.00 -25.29 -31.51
CA GLU A 640 -12.34 -24.86 -31.99
C GLU A 640 -13.37 -24.66 -30.87
N ARG A 641 -13.19 -25.36 -29.76
CA ARG A 641 -14.06 -25.27 -28.58
C ARG A 641 -13.96 -23.94 -27.83
N PHE A 642 -12.86 -23.20 -27.98
CA PHE A 642 -12.67 -21.92 -27.31
C PHE A 642 -13.23 -20.80 -28.18
N LYS A 643 -14.06 -19.95 -27.56
CA LYS A 643 -14.42 -18.66 -28.12
C LYS A 643 -13.54 -17.58 -27.52
N ILE A 644 -13.12 -16.63 -28.33
CA ILE A 644 -12.25 -15.54 -27.89
C ILE A 644 -13.04 -14.24 -27.88
N TRP A 645 -13.17 -13.62 -26.71
CA TRP A 645 -13.62 -12.25 -26.60
C TRP A 645 -12.42 -11.30 -26.72
N ARG A 646 -12.59 -10.19 -27.45
CA ARG A 646 -11.55 -9.18 -27.65
C ARG A 646 -12.04 -7.80 -27.22
N ASP A 647 -11.19 -7.05 -26.51
CA ASP A 647 -11.44 -5.66 -26.14
C ASP A 647 -10.98 -4.73 -27.27
N MET A 648 -11.87 -3.91 -27.83
CA MET A 648 -11.53 -3.03 -28.96
C MET A 648 -10.62 -1.86 -28.57
N GLY A 649 -10.53 -1.48 -27.29
CA GLY A 649 -9.68 -0.36 -26.85
C GLY A 649 -8.21 -0.72 -26.71
N THR A 650 -7.93 -1.95 -26.27
CA THR A 650 -6.59 -2.43 -25.91
C THR A 650 -6.12 -3.61 -26.76
N GLY A 651 -7.07 -4.34 -27.36
CA GLY A 651 -6.84 -5.59 -28.06
C GLY A 651 -6.67 -6.82 -27.18
N ALA A 652 -6.82 -6.67 -25.86
CA ALA A 652 -6.77 -7.76 -24.90
C ALA A 652 -7.75 -8.88 -25.25
N ALA A 653 -7.41 -10.13 -24.88
CA ALA A 653 -8.23 -11.30 -25.19
C ALA A 653 -8.60 -12.12 -23.93
N ILE A 654 -9.82 -12.65 -23.89
CA ILE A 654 -10.25 -13.65 -22.89
C ILE A 654 -10.88 -14.83 -23.64
N ALA A 655 -10.38 -16.03 -23.39
CA ALA A 655 -10.99 -17.26 -23.90
C ALA A 655 -12.13 -17.73 -23.00
N TYR A 656 -13.16 -18.32 -23.59
CA TYR A 656 -14.28 -18.91 -22.86
C TYR A 656 -14.93 -20.06 -23.64
N VAL A 657 -15.49 -21.02 -22.90
CA VAL A 657 -16.14 -22.22 -23.45
C VAL A 657 -17.59 -22.27 -22.96
N PRO A 658 -18.59 -22.06 -23.85
CA PRO A 658 -20.00 -22.20 -23.49
C PRO A 658 -20.36 -23.64 -23.15
N SER A 659 -21.14 -23.84 -22.10
CA SER A 659 -21.68 -25.16 -21.71
C SER A 659 -23.18 -25.26 -22.03
N THR A 660 -23.65 -26.48 -22.28
CA THR A 660 -25.07 -26.80 -22.50
C THR A 660 -25.96 -26.48 -21.31
N SER A 661 -25.40 -26.30 -20.11
CA SER A 661 -26.14 -26.04 -18.87
C SER A 661 -26.24 -24.55 -18.47
N ASN A 662 -26.15 -23.63 -19.44
CA ASN A 662 -26.19 -22.17 -19.24
C ASN A 662 -25.05 -21.60 -18.36
N TYR A 663 -23.93 -22.33 -18.27
CA TYR A 663 -22.68 -21.87 -17.68
C TYR A 663 -21.66 -21.58 -18.78
N VAL A 664 -20.67 -20.73 -18.48
CA VAL A 664 -19.49 -20.53 -19.32
C VAL A 664 -18.24 -20.74 -18.48
N ILE A 665 -17.32 -21.53 -19.02
CA ILE A 665 -16.02 -21.79 -18.39
C ILE A 665 -15.01 -20.80 -18.98
N ILE A 666 -14.28 -20.09 -18.13
CA ILE A 666 -13.27 -19.10 -18.51
C ILE A 666 -11.92 -19.61 -18.02
N PRO A 667 -11.09 -20.19 -18.89
CA PRO A 667 -9.83 -20.80 -18.50
C PRO A 667 -8.66 -19.84 -18.62
N GLY A 668 -7.78 -19.84 -17.63
CA GLY A 668 -6.54 -19.07 -17.66
C GLY A 668 -6.73 -17.58 -17.37
N ASN A 669 -5.64 -16.83 -17.48
CA ASN A 669 -5.64 -15.38 -17.30
C ASN A 669 -6.07 -14.64 -18.58
N PRO A 670 -6.55 -13.38 -18.47
CA PRO A 670 -6.66 -12.49 -19.64
C PRO A 670 -5.31 -12.31 -20.33
N LEU A 671 -5.29 -12.35 -21.66
CA LEU A 671 -4.10 -12.08 -22.47
C LEU A 671 -3.92 -10.56 -22.66
N CYS A 672 -3.34 -9.94 -21.64
CA CYS A 672 -2.93 -8.54 -21.63
C CYS A 672 -1.90 -8.28 -20.51
N ASP A 673 -1.35 -7.06 -20.48
CA ASP A 673 -0.49 -6.65 -19.35
C ASP A 673 -1.28 -6.71 -18.03
N ALA A 674 -0.66 -7.23 -16.97
CA ALA A 674 -1.30 -7.44 -15.67
C ALA A 674 -1.91 -6.17 -15.07
N ARG A 675 -1.37 -4.97 -15.40
CA ARG A 675 -1.94 -3.67 -15.00
C ARG A 675 -3.36 -3.46 -15.52
N GLN A 676 -3.75 -4.16 -16.58
CA GLN A 676 -5.06 -4.05 -17.22
C GLN A 676 -6.08 -5.06 -16.69
N TYR A 677 -5.67 -6.09 -15.91
CA TYR A 677 -6.55 -7.20 -15.50
C TYR A 677 -7.87 -6.74 -14.87
N THR A 678 -7.84 -5.82 -13.90
CA THR A 678 -9.07 -5.33 -13.25
C THR A 678 -10.05 -4.74 -14.27
N ARG A 679 -9.55 -3.92 -15.20
CA ARG A 679 -10.37 -3.28 -16.24
C ARG A 679 -10.92 -4.32 -17.22
N ILE A 680 -10.06 -5.20 -17.74
CA ILE A 680 -10.43 -6.17 -18.77
C ILE A 680 -11.41 -7.23 -18.24
N ILE A 681 -11.19 -7.76 -17.03
CA ILE A 681 -12.12 -8.69 -16.37
C ILE A 681 -13.49 -8.02 -16.19
N THR A 682 -13.51 -6.77 -15.72
CA THR A 682 -14.77 -6.03 -15.52
C THR A 682 -15.52 -5.84 -16.84
N GLN A 683 -14.84 -5.40 -17.90
CA GLN A 683 -15.43 -5.19 -19.23
C GLN A 683 -15.98 -6.50 -19.82
N PHE A 684 -15.22 -7.60 -19.73
CA PHE A 684 -15.67 -8.91 -20.20
C PHE A 684 -16.91 -9.39 -19.45
N LEU A 685 -16.95 -9.29 -18.12
CA LEU A 685 -18.11 -9.70 -17.33
C LEU A 685 -19.35 -8.83 -17.61
N GLN A 686 -19.17 -7.54 -17.86
CA GLN A 686 -20.26 -6.65 -18.29
C GLN A 686 -20.79 -7.04 -19.67
N TRP A 687 -19.89 -7.28 -20.63
CA TRP A 687 -20.25 -7.79 -21.96
C TRP A 687 -20.98 -9.12 -21.85
N LEU A 688 -20.46 -10.07 -21.07
CA LEU A 688 -21.05 -11.40 -20.90
C LEU A 688 -22.49 -11.29 -20.34
N ARG A 689 -22.71 -10.39 -19.38
CA ARG A 689 -24.04 -10.14 -18.80
C ARG A 689 -25.00 -9.47 -19.79
N ARG A 690 -24.51 -8.56 -20.64
CA ARG A 690 -25.33 -7.79 -21.57
C ARG A 690 -25.70 -8.60 -22.82
N GLU A 691 -24.73 -9.29 -23.40
CA GLU A 691 -24.87 -9.98 -24.68
C GLU A 691 -25.25 -11.46 -24.54
N THR A 692 -25.11 -12.04 -23.34
CA THR A 692 -25.37 -13.47 -23.11
C THR A 692 -26.18 -13.72 -21.83
N LYS A 693 -26.67 -14.96 -21.64
CA LYS A 693 -27.34 -15.42 -20.40
C LYS A 693 -26.48 -16.36 -19.56
N TYR A 694 -25.20 -16.52 -19.91
CA TYR A 694 -24.32 -17.49 -19.28
C TYR A 694 -23.92 -17.08 -17.87
N LYS A 695 -23.78 -18.07 -16.99
CA LYS A 695 -23.19 -17.90 -15.65
C LYS A 695 -21.69 -18.22 -15.69
N PRO A 696 -20.81 -17.29 -15.32
CA PRO A 696 -19.37 -17.49 -15.44
C PRO A 696 -18.79 -18.37 -14.33
N VAL A 697 -17.86 -19.24 -14.69
CA VAL A 697 -16.97 -19.98 -13.80
C VAL A 697 -15.55 -19.80 -14.33
N TRP A 698 -14.68 -19.19 -13.54
CA TRP A 698 -13.27 -18.98 -13.90
C TRP A 698 -12.44 -20.14 -13.38
N ILE A 699 -11.60 -20.73 -14.22
CA ILE A 699 -10.72 -21.84 -13.85
C ILE A 699 -9.30 -21.55 -14.28
N LEU A 700 -8.32 -22.20 -13.65
CA LEU A 700 -6.90 -22.06 -13.99
C LEU A 700 -6.42 -20.59 -13.92
N CYS A 701 -7.02 -19.79 -13.04
CA CYS A 701 -6.61 -18.40 -12.84
C CYS A 701 -5.47 -18.31 -11.83
N SER A 702 -4.54 -17.39 -12.08
CA SER A 702 -3.43 -17.11 -11.17
C SER A 702 -3.90 -16.40 -9.89
N PRO A 703 -3.05 -16.34 -8.85
CA PRO A 703 -3.38 -15.63 -7.60
C PRO A 703 -3.86 -14.18 -7.82
N GLU A 704 -3.31 -13.47 -8.81
CA GLU A 704 -3.67 -12.07 -9.10
C GLU A 704 -5.10 -11.95 -9.63
N VAL A 705 -5.48 -12.83 -10.56
CA VAL A 705 -6.85 -12.86 -11.11
C VAL A 705 -7.83 -13.34 -10.05
N GLU A 706 -7.45 -14.35 -9.26
CA GLU A 706 -8.24 -14.83 -8.14
C GLU A 706 -8.51 -13.72 -7.11
N THR A 707 -7.50 -12.93 -6.75
CA THR A 707 -7.62 -11.80 -5.81
C THR A 707 -8.61 -10.76 -6.34
N ILE A 708 -8.55 -10.44 -7.63
CA ILE A 708 -9.50 -9.51 -8.26
C ILE A 708 -10.94 -10.06 -8.18
N LEU A 709 -11.15 -11.33 -8.49
CA LEU A 709 -12.47 -11.96 -8.43
C LEU A 709 -12.98 -12.08 -6.97
N GLY A 710 -12.10 -12.44 -6.05
CA GLY A 710 -12.39 -12.68 -4.63
C GLY A 710 -12.65 -11.40 -3.84
N GLU A 711 -11.69 -10.49 -3.81
CA GLU A 711 -11.77 -9.25 -3.01
C GLU A 711 -12.72 -8.23 -3.64
N LYS A 712 -12.58 -7.95 -4.94
CA LYS A 712 -13.34 -6.86 -5.58
C LYS A 712 -14.75 -7.28 -5.99
N LEU A 713 -14.94 -8.53 -6.43
CA LEU A 713 -16.24 -9.02 -6.92
C LEU A 713 -16.93 -9.99 -5.95
N GLY A 714 -16.29 -10.35 -4.83
CA GLY A 714 -16.89 -11.21 -3.80
C GLY A 714 -17.09 -12.66 -4.22
N TRP A 715 -16.35 -13.15 -5.22
CA TRP A 715 -16.43 -14.54 -5.70
C TRP A 715 -15.82 -15.50 -4.68
N ARG A 716 -16.26 -16.75 -4.73
CA ARG A 716 -15.64 -17.83 -3.95
C ARG A 716 -14.58 -18.50 -4.79
N SER A 717 -13.49 -18.90 -4.15
CA SER A 717 -12.43 -19.63 -4.84
C SER A 717 -11.88 -20.80 -4.02
N LEU A 718 -11.24 -21.72 -4.74
CA LEU A 718 -10.47 -22.83 -4.18
C LEU A 718 -9.34 -23.20 -5.13
N SER A 719 -8.28 -23.79 -4.60
CA SER A 719 -7.18 -24.38 -5.36
C SER A 719 -7.14 -25.89 -5.11
N CYS A 720 -7.14 -26.65 -6.20
CA CYS A 720 -6.88 -28.10 -6.21
C CYS A 720 -6.06 -28.50 -7.45
N ILE A 721 -5.41 -27.49 -8.04
CA ILE A 721 -4.70 -27.50 -9.31
C ILE A 721 -3.50 -26.57 -9.14
N ALA A 722 -2.36 -26.96 -9.70
CA ALA A 722 -1.17 -26.12 -9.76
C ALA A 722 -0.58 -26.15 -11.16
N GLU A 723 0.01 -25.05 -11.59
CA GLU A 723 0.90 -24.97 -12.75
C GLU A 723 2.23 -25.61 -12.35
N GLU A 724 2.69 -26.62 -13.10
CA GLU A 724 3.87 -27.41 -12.71
C GLU A 724 5.13 -26.89 -13.42
N ARG A 725 5.89 -26.04 -12.73
CA ARG A 725 7.05 -25.32 -13.30
C ARG A 725 8.39 -25.94 -12.98
N VAL A 726 9.31 -25.88 -13.93
CA VAL A 726 10.70 -26.36 -13.81
C VAL A 726 11.65 -25.19 -14.03
N ASP A 727 12.65 -25.06 -13.17
CA ASP A 727 13.84 -24.22 -13.42
C ASP A 727 14.84 -25.05 -14.25
N PRO A 728 14.98 -24.78 -15.56
CA PRO A 728 15.80 -25.60 -16.45
C PRO A 728 17.30 -25.49 -16.14
N SER A 729 17.75 -24.49 -15.35
CA SER A 729 19.14 -24.37 -14.91
C SER A 729 19.49 -25.36 -13.81
N ARG A 730 18.49 -25.85 -13.06
CA ARG A 730 18.65 -26.85 -12.00
C ARG A 730 18.47 -28.23 -12.60
N ASN A 731 19.58 -28.91 -12.92
CA ASN A 731 19.55 -30.26 -13.49
C ASN A 731 19.20 -31.34 -12.43
N GLN A 732 18.04 -31.21 -11.76
CA GLN A 732 17.56 -32.14 -10.72
C GLN A 732 17.32 -33.55 -11.28
N ALA A 733 16.95 -33.64 -12.56
CA ALA A 733 16.80 -34.90 -13.30
C ALA A 733 18.07 -35.77 -13.26
N ALA A 734 19.27 -35.17 -13.26
CA ALA A 734 20.53 -35.90 -13.17
C ALA A 734 20.83 -36.45 -11.76
N MET A 735 20.12 -35.98 -10.74
CA MET A 735 20.26 -36.42 -9.35
C MET A 735 19.28 -37.56 -8.98
N ASP A 736 18.30 -37.88 -9.82
CA ASP A 736 17.38 -39.00 -9.63
C ASP A 736 17.98 -40.30 -10.22
N GLY A 737 18.22 -41.29 -9.34
CA GLY A 737 18.87 -42.56 -9.72
C GLY A 737 18.03 -43.50 -10.59
N GLU A 738 16.71 -43.32 -10.68
CA GLU A 738 15.85 -44.07 -11.61
C GLU A 738 15.91 -43.45 -13.01
N LEU A 739 15.81 -42.12 -13.08
CA LEU A 739 15.87 -41.35 -14.32
C LEU A 739 17.24 -41.47 -15.00
N ALA A 740 18.32 -41.36 -14.23
CA ALA A 740 19.68 -41.53 -14.74
C ALA A 740 19.93 -42.93 -15.34
N ARG A 741 19.29 -43.98 -14.77
CA ARG A 741 19.36 -45.35 -15.33
C ARG A 741 18.62 -45.47 -16.66
N LYS A 742 17.44 -44.85 -16.77
CA LYS A 742 16.66 -44.82 -18.02
C LYS A 742 17.41 -44.09 -19.15
N ILE A 743 18.03 -42.95 -18.84
CA ILE A 743 18.84 -42.19 -19.81
C ILE A 743 20.02 -43.02 -20.35
N ARG A 744 20.82 -43.64 -19.45
CA ARG A 744 21.95 -44.50 -19.85
C ARG A 744 21.51 -45.71 -20.68
N ARG A 745 20.33 -46.26 -20.41
CA ARG A 745 19.76 -47.37 -21.17
C ARG A 745 19.40 -46.93 -22.60
N THR A 746 18.78 -45.78 -22.76
CA THR A 746 18.46 -45.19 -24.08
C THR A 746 19.73 -44.94 -24.91
N GLU A 747 20.81 -44.47 -24.28
CA GLU A 747 22.12 -44.33 -24.93
C GLU A 747 22.70 -45.69 -25.37
N THR A 748 22.57 -46.72 -24.54
CA THR A 748 23.05 -48.09 -24.82
C THR A 748 22.26 -48.74 -25.97
N GLU A 749 20.96 -48.50 -26.03
CA GLU A 749 20.07 -48.98 -27.10
C GLU A 749 20.30 -48.23 -28.43
N GLY A 750 21.08 -47.13 -28.41
CA GLY A 750 21.56 -46.38 -29.56
C GLY A 750 20.52 -45.45 -30.20
N VAL A 751 19.62 -44.91 -29.39
CA VAL A 751 18.62 -43.92 -29.81
C VAL A 751 19.29 -42.55 -29.99
N LYS A 752 19.02 -41.91 -31.12
CA LYS A 752 19.49 -40.54 -31.43
C LYS A 752 18.42 -39.52 -31.06
N LEU A 753 18.76 -38.58 -30.18
CA LEU A 753 17.92 -37.41 -29.86
C LEU A 753 18.23 -36.28 -30.83
N VAL A 754 17.19 -35.64 -31.38
CA VAL A 754 17.31 -34.54 -32.34
C VAL A 754 16.51 -33.34 -31.85
N ALA A 755 17.14 -32.17 -31.88
CA ALA A 755 16.49 -30.87 -31.66
C ALA A 755 16.51 -30.10 -33.00
N ALA A 756 15.34 -29.64 -33.44
CA ALA A 756 15.27 -28.68 -34.56
C ALA A 756 15.87 -27.33 -34.11
N ASN A 757 16.19 -26.44 -35.05
CA ASN A 757 16.50 -25.06 -34.69
C ASN A 757 15.24 -24.37 -34.14
N GLN A 758 15.42 -23.44 -33.20
CA GLN A 758 14.30 -22.72 -32.60
C GLN A 758 13.60 -21.85 -33.65
N GLY A 759 12.27 -21.95 -33.76
CA GLY A 759 11.46 -21.22 -34.75
C GLY A 759 11.47 -21.82 -36.16
N GLU A 760 12.27 -22.86 -36.41
CA GLU A 760 12.27 -23.58 -37.69
C GLU A 760 11.34 -24.81 -37.67
N MET A 761 10.71 -25.07 -38.81
CA MET A 761 9.89 -26.26 -39.01
C MET A 761 10.79 -27.49 -39.22
N VAL A 762 10.36 -28.66 -38.73
CA VAL A 762 11.01 -29.93 -39.12
C VAL A 762 10.80 -30.22 -40.61
N PRO A 763 11.73 -30.93 -41.29
CA PRO A 763 11.56 -31.32 -42.69
C PRO A 763 10.26 -32.07 -42.94
N ASP A 764 9.64 -31.87 -44.11
CA ASP A 764 8.33 -32.45 -44.46
C ASP A 764 8.28 -33.98 -44.28
N SER A 765 9.34 -34.69 -44.67
CA SER A 765 9.44 -36.15 -44.52
C SER A 765 9.42 -36.61 -43.05
N ILE A 766 10.02 -35.83 -42.15
CA ILE A 766 10.00 -36.10 -40.71
C ILE A 766 8.65 -35.74 -40.11
N ARG A 767 8.02 -34.66 -40.59
CA ARG A 767 6.68 -34.23 -40.18
C ARG A 767 5.65 -35.32 -40.47
N GLU A 768 5.63 -35.83 -41.69
CA GLU A 768 4.73 -36.92 -42.11
C GLU A 768 4.97 -38.20 -41.31
N ALA A 769 6.24 -38.52 -41.02
CA ALA A 769 6.59 -39.67 -40.18
C ALA A 769 6.06 -39.50 -38.74
N ILE A 770 6.20 -38.31 -38.15
CA ILE A 770 5.68 -38.00 -36.81
C ILE A 770 4.14 -38.06 -36.81
N ASP A 771 3.47 -37.48 -37.80
CA ASP A 771 2.00 -37.50 -37.90
C ASP A 771 1.45 -38.93 -37.98
N LYS A 772 2.10 -39.80 -38.75
CA LYS A 772 1.76 -41.22 -38.81
C LYS A 772 1.90 -41.89 -37.44
N ARG A 773 2.98 -41.60 -36.70
CA ARG A 773 3.20 -42.16 -35.35
C ARG A 773 2.23 -41.60 -34.31
N ILE A 774 1.83 -40.34 -34.43
CA ILE A 774 0.77 -39.75 -33.61
C ILE A 774 -0.56 -40.47 -33.86
N GLU A 775 -0.87 -40.80 -35.12
CA GLU A 775 -2.09 -41.55 -35.45
C GLU A 775 -2.03 -43.00 -34.93
N ASP A 776 -0.90 -43.69 -35.10
CA ASP A 776 -0.68 -45.02 -34.50
C ASP A 776 -0.88 -44.98 -32.97
N TRP A 777 -0.37 -43.95 -32.32
CA TRP A 777 -0.53 -43.73 -30.87
C TRP A 777 -1.99 -43.45 -30.50
N LYS A 778 -2.70 -42.63 -31.28
CA LYS A 778 -4.13 -42.34 -31.09
C LYS A 778 -5.01 -43.59 -31.22
N GLN A 779 -4.63 -44.54 -32.07
CA GLN A 779 -5.35 -45.80 -32.28
C GLN A 779 -5.06 -46.85 -31.20
N ASN A 780 -3.85 -46.87 -30.65
CA ASN A 780 -3.42 -47.86 -29.65
C ASN A 780 -3.67 -47.45 -28.19
N ARG A 781 -4.06 -46.19 -27.93
CA ARG A 781 -4.33 -45.70 -26.57
C ARG A 781 -5.61 -46.33 -25.97
N LYS A 782 -5.55 -46.71 -24.68
CA LYS A 782 -6.68 -47.28 -23.92
C LYS A 782 -7.15 -46.30 -22.83
N GLY A 783 -8.47 -46.14 -22.67
CA GLY A 783 -9.13 -45.33 -21.62
C GLY A 783 -9.90 -44.11 -22.13
N THR A 784 -10.86 -43.60 -21.35
CA THR A 784 -11.62 -42.38 -21.67
C THR A 784 -10.76 -41.16 -21.38
N GLN A 785 -10.47 -40.35 -22.42
CA GLN A 785 -9.59 -39.19 -22.32
C GLN A 785 -10.37 -37.90 -22.62
N VAL A 786 -10.38 -36.94 -21.69
CA VAL A 786 -10.84 -35.56 -21.91
C VAL A 786 -9.59 -34.67 -21.86
N HIS A 787 -9.09 -34.26 -23.02
CA HIS A 787 -7.96 -33.33 -23.11
C HIS A 787 -8.45 -31.88 -23.11
N LEU A 788 -7.64 -30.97 -22.55
CA LEU A 788 -7.87 -29.53 -22.73
C LEU A 788 -7.43 -29.04 -24.12
N SER A 789 -6.68 -29.84 -24.88
CA SER A 789 -6.17 -29.43 -26.18
C SER A 789 -6.33 -30.47 -27.26
N GLU A 790 -6.52 -30.00 -28.48
CA GLU A 790 -6.40 -30.83 -29.68
C GLU A 790 -4.91 -31.10 -30.00
N ILE A 791 -4.63 -32.20 -30.70
CA ILE A 791 -3.25 -32.56 -31.07
C ILE A 791 -2.96 -31.95 -32.44
N HIS A 792 -2.49 -30.71 -32.43
CA HIS A 792 -2.06 -29.95 -33.62
C HIS A 792 -0.61 -29.45 -33.42
N PRO A 793 0.39 -30.33 -33.50
CA PRO A 793 1.77 -30.00 -33.12
C PRO A 793 2.39 -28.90 -33.99
N TRP A 794 1.95 -28.78 -35.23
CA TRP A 794 2.52 -27.87 -36.24
C TRP A 794 1.89 -26.47 -36.26
N ARG A 795 0.84 -26.23 -35.46
CA ARG A 795 0.19 -24.93 -35.37
C ARG A 795 1.10 -23.95 -34.65
N ASP A 796 1.16 -22.71 -35.16
CA ASP A 796 1.92 -21.62 -34.56
C ASP A 796 3.44 -21.93 -34.52
N SER A 797 3.99 -22.36 -35.66
CA SER A 797 5.38 -22.87 -35.74
C SER A 797 6.46 -21.87 -35.36
N GLU A 798 6.19 -20.57 -35.50
CA GLU A 798 7.06 -19.47 -35.03
C GLU A 798 7.35 -19.59 -33.53
N HIS A 799 6.36 -19.99 -32.74
CA HIS A 799 6.44 -20.13 -31.29
C HIS A 799 6.57 -21.59 -30.84
N ARG A 800 7.11 -22.46 -31.69
CA ARG A 800 7.32 -23.88 -31.40
C ARG A 800 8.78 -24.26 -31.54
N TRP A 801 9.18 -25.22 -30.72
CA TRP A 801 10.49 -25.86 -30.80
C TRP A 801 10.32 -27.38 -30.70
N TYR A 802 10.80 -28.07 -31.72
CA TYR A 802 10.52 -29.49 -31.95
C TYR A 802 11.72 -30.36 -31.57
N PHE A 803 11.42 -31.47 -30.89
CA PHE A 803 12.39 -32.47 -30.45
C PHE A 803 11.84 -33.86 -30.76
N TYR A 804 12.66 -34.74 -31.29
CA TYR A 804 12.26 -36.12 -31.58
C TYR A 804 13.41 -37.11 -31.35
N ALA A 805 13.07 -38.37 -31.11
CA ALA A 805 14.01 -39.46 -30.92
C ALA A 805 13.87 -40.48 -32.05
N VAL A 806 15.01 -40.97 -32.55
CA VAL A 806 15.08 -41.94 -33.66
C VAL A 806 15.89 -43.16 -33.21
N ASP A 807 15.39 -44.37 -33.47
CA ASP A 807 16.16 -45.61 -33.24
C ASP A 807 17.22 -45.87 -34.33
N LYS A 808 17.92 -47.01 -34.23
CA LYS A 808 18.98 -47.41 -35.18
C LYS A 808 18.43 -47.67 -36.58
N GLU A 809 17.17 -48.04 -36.67
CA GLU A 809 16.43 -48.36 -37.89
C GLU A 809 15.84 -47.11 -38.56
N GLY A 810 15.95 -45.94 -37.94
CA GLY A 810 15.43 -44.68 -38.48
C GLY A 810 13.97 -44.40 -38.10
N THR A 811 13.37 -45.19 -37.20
CA THR A 811 11.98 -45.05 -36.76
C THR A 811 11.86 -44.00 -35.66
N ILE A 812 10.82 -43.16 -35.74
CA ILE A 812 10.53 -42.18 -34.69
C ILE A 812 9.96 -42.87 -33.44
N CYS A 813 10.69 -42.76 -32.33
CA CYS A 813 10.36 -43.36 -31.04
C CYS A 813 9.59 -42.40 -30.12
N ALA A 814 9.98 -41.13 -30.07
CA ALA A 814 9.33 -40.14 -29.22
C ALA A 814 9.33 -38.75 -29.85
N PHE A 815 8.41 -37.90 -29.40
CA PHE A 815 8.26 -36.53 -29.90
C PHE A 815 7.89 -35.58 -28.74
N VAL A 816 8.57 -34.44 -28.67
CA VAL A 816 8.34 -33.37 -27.68
C VAL A 816 8.26 -32.02 -28.40
N THR A 817 7.28 -31.19 -28.02
CA THR A 817 7.18 -29.80 -28.49
C THR A 817 7.22 -28.82 -27.32
N LEU A 818 8.14 -27.85 -27.38
CA LEU A 818 8.09 -26.67 -26.51
C LEU A 818 7.31 -25.55 -27.18
N CYS A 819 6.45 -24.86 -26.43
CA CYS A 819 5.68 -23.71 -26.88
C CYS A 819 6.17 -22.45 -26.18
N THR A 820 6.51 -21.41 -26.94
CA THR A 820 6.86 -20.11 -26.38
C THR A 820 5.62 -19.46 -25.74
N ILE A 821 5.75 -19.04 -24.49
CA ILE A 821 4.74 -18.24 -23.76
C ILE A 821 5.38 -16.93 -23.29
N SER A 822 4.68 -16.14 -22.48
CA SER A 822 5.18 -14.85 -21.97
C SER A 822 6.62 -14.97 -21.46
N PRO A 823 7.45 -13.92 -21.61
CA PRO A 823 8.83 -14.02 -21.14
C PRO A 823 8.95 -14.27 -19.62
N THR A 824 7.88 -14.04 -18.84
CA THR A 824 7.82 -14.31 -17.38
C THR A 824 7.66 -15.80 -17.13
N HIS A 825 6.84 -16.47 -17.95
CA HIS A 825 6.50 -17.88 -17.79
C HIS A 825 7.40 -18.80 -18.64
N GLY A 826 8.14 -18.24 -19.60
CA GLY A 826 9.18 -18.94 -20.38
C GLY A 826 8.62 -19.76 -21.54
N MET A 827 8.68 -21.09 -21.44
CA MET A 827 8.10 -22.00 -22.44
C MET A 827 7.30 -23.14 -21.77
N GLN A 828 6.34 -23.70 -22.48
CA GLN A 828 5.59 -24.87 -22.03
C GLN A 828 6.08 -26.14 -22.73
N VAL A 829 6.31 -27.22 -21.99
CA VAL A 829 6.42 -28.57 -22.54
C VAL A 829 5.00 -29.06 -22.86
N LYS A 830 4.55 -28.89 -24.11
CA LYS A 830 3.13 -29.03 -24.48
C LYS A 830 2.75 -30.44 -24.87
N HIS A 831 3.41 -30.97 -25.90
CA HIS A 831 3.16 -32.31 -26.40
C HIS A 831 4.34 -33.19 -26.04
N THR A 832 4.07 -34.35 -25.46
CA THR A 832 5.06 -35.36 -25.09
C THR A 832 4.50 -36.72 -25.47
N PHE A 833 4.98 -37.30 -26.56
CA PHE A 833 4.52 -38.59 -27.06
C PHE A 833 5.63 -39.63 -26.95
N ASP A 834 5.30 -40.73 -26.27
CA ASP A 834 6.05 -41.97 -26.28
C ASP A 834 5.32 -42.95 -27.22
N PHE A 835 5.89 -43.22 -28.40
CA PHE A 835 5.18 -43.96 -29.43
C PHE A 835 5.22 -45.49 -29.18
N PRO A 836 4.23 -46.26 -29.68
CA PRO A 836 4.19 -47.71 -29.46
C PRO A 836 5.44 -48.43 -29.99
N GLY A 837 6.01 -49.32 -29.19
CA GLY A 837 7.21 -50.11 -29.56
C GLY A 837 8.55 -49.41 -29.26
N SER A 838 8.52 -48.22 -28.65
CA SER A 838 9.73 -47.49 -28.30
C SER A 838 10.51 -48.11 -27.14
N PRO A 839 11.85 -47.96 -27.13
CA PRO A 839 12.66 -48.39 -26.01
C PRO A 839 12.30 -47.66 -24.70
N ASN A 840 12.43 -48.35 -23.56
CA ASN A 840 12.02 -47.82 -22.27
C ASN A 840 12.98 -46.70 -21.81
N GLY A 841 12.46 -45.52 -21.49
CA GLY A 841 13.25 -44.37 -21.05
C GLY A 841 13.46 -43.29 -22.11
N VAL A 842 12.99 -43.50 -23.34
CA VAL A 842 13.24 -42.58 -24.46
C VAL A 842 12.53 -41.24 -24.27
N ILE A 843 11.29 -41.23 -23.79
CA ILE A 843 10.55 -39.98 -23.56
C ILE A 843 11.15 -39.17 -22.42
N GLU A 844 11.60 -39.82 -21.34
CA GLU A 844 12.33 -39.18 -20.25
C GLU A 844 13.63 -38.54 -20.73
N SER A 845 14.38 -39.25 -21.58
CA SER A 845 15.62 -38.77 -22.17
C SER A 845 15.37 -37.57 -23.08
N LEU A 846 14.31 -37.62 -23.91
CA LEU A 846 13.96 -36.54 -24.84
C LEU A 846 13.47 -35.28 -24.11
N ILE A 847 12.65 -35.42 -23.07
CA ILE A 847 12.21 -34.28 -22.24
C ILE A 847 13.41 -33.65 -21.53
N THR A 848 14.30 -34.47 -20.94
CA THR A 848 15.53 -33.98 -20.29
C THR A 848 16.41 -33.23 -21.29
N HIS A 849 16.55 -33.76 -22.50
CA HIS A 849 17.29 -33.10 -23.58
C HIS A 849 16.65 -31.77 -23.99
N ALA A 850 15.32 -31.70 -24.09
CA ALA A 850 14.60 -30.47 -24.40
C ALA A 850 14.78 -29.39 -23.30
N ILE A 851 14.68 -29.77 -22.02
CA ILE A 851 14.91 -28.88 -20.87
C ILE A 851 16.34 -28.31 -20.88
N GLN A 852 17.34 -29.16 -21.08
CA GLN A 852 18.74 -28.75 -21.12
C GLN A 852 19.05 -27.85 -22.32
N THR A 853 18.45 -28.14 -23.49
CA THR A 853 18.61 -27.31 -24.69
C THR A 853 17.97 -25.95 -24.48
N ALA A 854 16.77 -25.89 -23.90
CA ALA A 854 16.11 -24.63 -23.53
C ALA A 854 16.93 -23.81 -22.52
N SER A 855 17.53 -24.46 -21.52
CA SER A 855 18.43 -23.79 -20.56
C SER A 855 19.63 -23.13 -21.25
N ARG A 856 20.26 -23.81 -22.21
CA ARG A 856 21.42 -23.29 -22.96
C ARG A 856 21.05 -22.10 -23.83
N SER A 857 19.81 -22.04 -24.30
CA SER A 857 19.26 -20.90 -25.06
C SER A 857 18.73 -19.75 -24.16
N GLY A 858 18.99 -19.80 -22.84
CA GLY A 858 18.64 -18.72 -21.92
C GLY A 858 17.20 -18.73 -21.40
N VAL A 859 16.44 -19.82 -21.61
CA VAL A 859 15.11 -19.99 -21.01
C VAL A 859 15.26 -20.19 -19.50
N LYS A 860 14.58 -19.37 -18.69
CA LYS A 860 14.71 -19.36 -17.22
C LYS A 860 13.65 -20.19 -16.50
N THR A 861 12.55 -20.52 -17.17
CA THR A 861 11.44 -21.29 -16.60
C THR A 861 10.75 -22.08 -17.70
N LEU A 862 10.34 -23.29 -17.37
CA LEU A 862 9.51 -24.16 -18.18
C LEU A 862 8.27 -24.56 -17.39
N THR A 863 7.18 -24.90 -18.06
CA THR A 863 6.01 -25.49 -17.39
C THR A 863 5.49 -26.72 -18.14
N PHE A 864 5.02 -27.73 -17.42
CA PHE A 864 4.31 -28.88 -17.97
C PHE A 864 2.79 -28.66 -18.11
N GLY A 865 2.28 -27.50 -17.71
CA GLY A 865 0.85 -27.24 -17.65
C GLY A 865 0.26 -27.50 -16.26
N ALA A 866 -1.04 -27.19 -16.14
CA ALA A 866 -1.81 -27.44 -14.95
C ALA A 866 -1.90 -28.95 -14.61
N GLY A 867 -1.52 -29.31 -13.38
CA GLY A 867 -1.65 -30.63 -12.76
C GLY A 867 -2.55 -30.59 -11.52
N ALA A 868 -3.11 -31.75 -11.14
CA ALA A 868 -3.93 -31.85 -9.94
C ALA A 868 -3.05 -31.96 -8.69
N THR A 869 -3.34 -31.17 -7.65
CA THR A 869 -2.58 -31.20 -6.40
C THR A 869 -3.06 -32.31 -5.47
N SER A 870 -2.23 -32.74 -4.53
CA SER A 870 -2.61 -33.75 -3.53
C SER A 870 -3.58 -33.22 -2.46
N THR A 871 -3.72 -31.89 -2.35
CA THR A 871 -4.52 -31.21 -1.32
C THR A 871 -5.41 -30.13 -1.95
N LEU A 872 -6.57 -29.86 -1.31
CA LEU A 872 -7.46 -28.77 -1.71
C LEU A 872 -7.30 -27.62 -0.70
N THR A 873 -6.91 -26.45 -1.21
CA THR A 873 -6.71 -25.25 -0.40
C THR A 873 -7.89 -24.29 -0.62
N PRO A 874 -8.59 -23.85 0.43
CA PRO A 874 -9.62 -22.83 0.29
C PRO A 874 -9.01 -21.47 -0.11
N GLY A 875 -9.66 -20.75 -1.02
CA GLY A 875 -9.30 -19.38 -1.36
C GLY A 875 -10.26 -18.35 -0.75
N HIS A 876 -10.34 -17.16 -1.34
CA HIS A 876 -11.24 -16.09 -0.91
C HIS A 876 -12.70 -16.54 -0.74
N ASN A 877 -13.34 -16.01 0.31
CA ASN A 877 -14.77 -16.18 0.60
C ASN A 877 -15.25 -17.64 0.80
N LEU A 878 -14.33 -18.59 1.07
CA LEU A 878 -14.65 -19.99 1.33
C LEU A 878 -14.21 -20.42 2.74
N HIS A 879 -15.15 -20.46 3.69
CA HIS A 879 -14.86 -20.79 5.10
C HIS A 879 -15.76 -21.92 5.66
N GLY A 880 -15.32 -22.54 6.75
CA GLY A 880 -16.14 -23.42 7.61
C GLY A 880 -16.27 -24.88 7.16
N THR A 881 -17.35 -25.54 7.60
CA THR A 881 -17.60 -26.99 7.45
C THR A 881 -17.70 -27.47 5.99
N LYS A 882 -18.01 -26.57 5.05
CA LYS A 882 -18.09 -26.87 3.62
C LYS A 882 -16.73 -27.23 3.01
N VAL A 883 -15.63 -26.67 3.53
CA VAL A 883 -14.27 -26.97 3.04
C VAL A 883 -13.89 -28.42 3.35
N LYS A 884 -14.22 -28.91 4.56
CA LYS A 884 -13.96 -30.30 4.97
C LYS A 884 -14.71 -31.33 4.11
N MET A 885 -15.96 -31.02 3.75
CA MET A 885 -16.75 -31.88 2.84
C MET A 885 -16.16 -31.90 1.42
N LEU A 886 -15.70 -30.75 0.92
CA LEU A 886 -15.06 -30.66 -0.40
C LEU A 886 -13.72 -31.38 -0.43
N GLN A 887 -12.89 -31.26 0.61
CA GLN A 887 -11.64 -31.99 0.73
C GLN A 887 -11.88 -33.50 0.68
N HIS A 888 -12.83 -34.01 1.48
CA HIS A 888 -13.13 -35.45 1.49
C HIS A 888 -13.63 -35.95 0.12
N THR A 889 -14.45 -35.15 -0.56
CA THR A 889 -14.94 -35.47 -1.91
C THR A 889 -13.79 -35.48 -2.92
N TYR A 890 -12.88 -34.50 -2.83
CA TYR A 890 -11.71 -34.43 -3.69
C TYR A 890 -10.75 -35.60 -3.45
N ASP A 891 -10.46 -35.96 -2.20
CA ASP A 891 -9.57 -37.07 -1.85
C ASP A 891 -10.08 -38.41 -2.40
N ALA A 892 -11.39 -38.64 -2.33
CA ALA A 892 -12.03 -39.82 -2.89
C ALA A 892 -11.89 -39.87 -4.42
N LEU A 893 -12.11 -38.75 -5.10
CA LEU A 893 -11.98 -38.64 -6.56
C LEU A 893 -10.50 -38.74 -7.00
N ALA A 894 -9.58 -38.07 -6.31
CA ALA A 894 -8.15 -38.12 -6.61
C ALA A 894 -7.59 -39.54 -6.51
N LYS A 895 -8.01 -40.31 -5.49
CA LYS A 895 -7.66 -41.73 -5.35
C LYS A 895 -8.29 -42.60 -6.41
N GLN A 896 -9.59 -42.44 -6.68
CA GLN A 896 -10.32 -43.26 -7.65
C GLN A 896 -9.82 -43.07 -9.08
N PHE A 897 -9.48 -41.82 -9.45
CA PHE A 897 -9.07 -41.47 -10.80
C PHE A 897 -7.53 -41.36 -10.96
N HIS A 898 -6.76 -41.63 -9.90
CA HIS A 898 -5.29 -41.56 -9.90
C HIS A 898 -4.74 -40.21 -10.40
N LEU A 899 -5.38 -39.10 -10.01
CA LEU A 899 -5.14 -37.77 -10.59
C LEU A 899 -3.71 -37.22 -10.37
N VAL A 900 -2.98 -37.72 -9.36
CA VAL A 900 -1.66 -37.19 -8.95
C VAL A 900 -0.48 -37.95 -9.60
N ARG A 901 -0.71 -39.10 -10.26
CA ARG A 901 0.37 -39.93 -10.84
C ARG A 901 1.25 -39.19 -11.86
N LYS A 902 0.68 -38.22 -12.59
CA LYS A 902 1.42 -37.42 -13.58
C LYS A 902 2.28 -36.36 -12.92
N SER A 903 1.75 -35.73 -11.89
CA SER A 903 2.47 -34.77 -11.05
C SER A 903 3.68 -35.45 -10.38
N GLU A 904 3.54 -36.69 -9.92
CA GLU A 904 4.66 -37.50 -9.41
C GLU A 904 5.76 -37.73 -10.45
N PHE A 905 5.41 -37.99 -11.72
CA PHE A 905 6.39 -38.12 -12.80
C PHE A 905 7.11 -36.81 -13.09
N ARG A 906 6.37 -35.70 -13.17
CA ARG A 906 6.94 -34.37 -13.46
C ARG A 906 7.78 -33.83 -12.32
N ALA A 907 7.44 -34.17 -11.07
CA ALA A 907 8.27 -33.86 -9.91
C ALA A 907 9.67 -34.49 -10.00
N LYS A 908 9.80 -35.72 -10.57
CA LYS A 908 11.12 -36.34 -10.84
C LYS A 908 11.96 -35.55 -11.86
N LEU A 909 11.31 -34.76 -12.71
CA LEU A 909 11.96 -33.85 -13.67
C LEU A 909 12.23 -32.46 -13.07
N GLY A 910 12.01 -32.28 -11.76
CA GLY A 910 12.24 -31.04 -11.03
C GLY A 910 11.08 -30.05 -11.07
N ALA A 911 9.87 -30.50 -11.40
CA ALA A 911 8.68 -29.65 -11.39
C ALA A 911 8.26 -29.27 -9.96
N GLN A 912 7.84 -28.02 -9.79
CA GLN A 912 7.31 -27.44 -8.56
C GLN A 912 5.92 -26.87 -8.81
N ASP A 913 5.05 -27.01 -7.82
CA ASP A 913 3.65 -26.58 -7.91
C ASP A 913 3.52 -25.08 -7.66
N GLU A 914 2.97 -24.35 -8.64
CA GLU A 914 2.47 -22.99 -8.47
C GLU A 914 0.93 -23.00 -8.43
N PRO A 915 0.29 -22.61 -7.31
CA PRO A 915 -1.16 -22.75 -7.16
C PRO A 915 -1.99 -22.01 -8.22
N LEU A 916 -2.95 -22.72 -8.82
CA LEU A 916 -4.00 -22.16 -9.68
C LEU A 916 -5.37 -22.29 -9.00
N PHE A 917 -6.29 -21.39 -9.35
CA PHE A 917 -7.57 -21.27 -8.67
C PHE A 917 -8.76 -21.48 -9.60
N ILE A 918 -9.84 -21.96 -8.97
CA ILE A 918 -11.19 -22.01 -9.53
C ILE A 918 -12.01 -20.98 -8.77
N SER A 919 -12.61 -20.03 -9.48
CA SER A 919 -13.39 -18.93 -8.91
C SER A 919 -14.80 -18.90 -9.50
N TYR A 920 -15.83 -18.73 -8.64
CA TYR A 920 -17.23 -18.68 -9.07
C TYR A 920 -18.10 -17.73 -8.22
N PRO A 921 -19.18 -17.15 -8.78
CA PRO A 921 -20.08 -16.25 -8.06
C PRO A 921 -20.88 -16.91 -6.93
N ARG A 922 -21.22 -16.16 -5.87
CA ARG A 922 -21.97 -16.64 -4.68
C ARG A 922 -23.36 -17.24 -4.97
N MET A 923 -24.02 -16.86 -6.07
CA MET A 923 -25.39 -17.29 -6.42
C MET A 923 -25.47 -18.63 -7.19
N VAL A 924 -24.34 -19.31 -7.41
CA VAL A 924 -24.31 -20.65 -8.03
C VAL A 924 -24.51 -21.73 -6.95
N SER A 925 -25.57 -22.54 -7.06
CA SER A 925 -25.91 -23.59 -6.10
C SER A 925 -25.02 -24.83 -6.27
N GLY A 926 -24.06 -25.02 -5.36
CA GLY A 926 -23.47 -26.32 -5.00
C GLY A 926 -22.24 -26.81 -5.80
N PRO A 927 -21.06 -27.01 -5.19
CA PRO A 927 -19.86 -27.52 -5.88
C PRO A 927 -19.90 -29.02 -6.20
N GLY A 928 -20.87 -29.78 -5.65
CA GLY A 928 -20.90 -31.24 -5.74
C GLY A 928 -20.97 -31.80 -7.18
N ASN A 929 -21.63 -31.09 -8.09
CA ASN A 929 -21.65 -31.47 -9.51
C ASN A 929 -20.45 -30.91 -10.29
N HIS A 930 -19.78 -29.86 -9.79
CA HIS A 930 -18.66 -29.21 -10.47
C HIS A 930 -17.35 -29.97 -10.27
N VAL A 931 -17.09 -30.50 -9.06
CA VAL A 931 -15.93 -31.37 -8.78
C VAL A 931 -16.05 -32.71 -9.55
N ALA A 932 -17.27 -33.23 -9.72
CA ALA A 932 -17.53 -34.45 -10.50
C ALA A 932 -17.43 -34.23 -12.03
N PHE A 933 -17.84 -33.06 -12.54
CA PHE A 933 -17.58 -32.67 -13.93
C PHE A 933 -16.07 -32.56 -14.18
N GLN A 934 -15.30 -32.18 -13.16
CA GLN A 934 -13.86 -31.97 -13.22
C GLN A 934 -13.03 -33.26 -13.12
N ALA A 935 -13.45 -34.25 -12.32
CA ALA A 935 -12.79 -35.56 -12.29
C ALA A 935 -12.81 -36.28 -13.66
N ARG A 936 -13.80 -35.97 -14.52
CA ARG A 936 -13.81 -36.40 -15.93
C ARG A 936 -12.90 -35.56 -16.84
N TYR A 937 -12.60 -34.31 -16.48
CA TYR A 937 -11.82 -33.36 -17.30
C TYR A 937 -10.29 -33.44 -17.10
N TYR A 938 -9.80 -34.02 -16.00
CA TYR A 938 -8.37 -33.99 -15.64
C TYR A 938 -7.61 -35.28 -15.90
N ASN A 939 -8.29 -36.35 -16.30
CA ASN A 939 -7.64 -37.63 -16.50
C ASN A 939 -7.13 -37.81 -17.93
N THR A 940 -6.42 -36.79 -18.46
CA THR A 940 -5.56 -36.88 -19.66
C THR A 940 -4.85 -35.58 -20.08
N VAL A 941 -3.56 -35.50 -19.75
CA VAL A 941 -2.44 -35.18 -20.68
C VAL A 941 -1.56 -36.40 -20.84
#